data_AF-A0A934S1I3-F1
#
_entry.id   AF-A0A934S1I3-F1
#
_cell.length_a   1.000
_cell.length_b   1.000
_cell.length_c   1.000
_cell.angle_alpha   90.00
_cell.angle_beta   90.00
_cell.angle_gamma   90.00
#
_symmetry.space_group_name_H-M   'P 1'
#
loop_
_entity.id
_entity.type
_entity.pdbx_description
1 polymer ?
#
loop_
_entity_poly.entity_id
_entity_poly.type
_entity_poly.pdbx_seq_one_letter_code
_entity_poly.pdbx_strand_id
1 'polypeptide(L)'
;MHRTALKWAIASIAIPLTAVAQDADFAAYAMQHPGDPVRGSKVFAATSSLCSSCHSVDGSSSKAGPDLSRIGNKFDRKDLIRAVIEPSADIAVGYGSTSIRARDGDQFTGVLKSATSDEIKLMGIDGVSKKIQRSEIQSEQPLTVSLMPAGLQHAVGGLEPFADLIAFLESRREDAGNDIDADGSYSVIADATAKANLTPLFGLKFHKPSLLAWLPGRAKDAALVLEYEGRLLEIQRIGTSENFQQQVVFDMRQKVRPGGATGLLGLDFHPDFLTNHRYFIKYHTQENGEIFTIVEEREFHEGVPDQGDGKEIFRSKTVTQDHNGGTIRFGPNGYLYIGLGDSGPQRDPQGHGQDLGVMYGKILRIDVDHPAEGKNYGIPADNPFVGKAGALPEIWAYGFREPYRFSWDRETGDLWVGDVGQDQIEEVSIVRVGENLGWNVYEGHHPYSETYRRNQESYVEPVMSYTHRLGASVTGGYVYRGKQAPQMDGWYLFGDFERRGIWALIQHDRKLTQVVTLGRAPSRITAFVEDPDGEIQVIGFDDGIIYQLDMSSADPRPLQVQVLADLGERSAAVWKYSSDAPSEDWADIGFDDAGWNLGPSPFGTTSQGRRNVKTPWDSPRIWLRREFQVSSEMAAANGRLAMDLRALGEMVVYLNGQEIHRSAGGWHGNEEILLPESVHLREGKNIIAIEGQRDDGNSYLDAGLKKKLPPSQKP
;
A
#
# COMPACT_ATOMS: atom_id res chain seq x y z
N MET A 1 35.31 -31.37 -31.58
CA MET A 1 34.00 -30.72 -31.36
C MET A 1 33.93 -30.29 -29.90
N HIS A 2 34.38 -29.07 -29.59
CA HIS A 2 34.33 -28.52 -28.24
C HIS A 2 33.02 -27.75 -28.06
N ARG A 3 32.18 -28.19 -27.10
CA ARG A 3 31.02 -27.42 -26.61
C ARG A 3 31.49 -26.56 -25.45
N THR A 4 31.50 -25.26 -25.66
CA THR A 4 31.71 -24.24 -24.63
C THR A 4 30.47 -24.19 -23.73
N ALA A 5 30.63 -24.61 -22.48
CA ALA A 5 29.68 -24.35 -21.40
C ALA A 5 29.90 -22.90 -20.90
N LEU A 6 28.90 -22.04 -21.04
CA LEU A 6 28.86 -20.78 -20.31
C LEU A 6 28.47 -21.09 -18.85
N LYS A 7 29.48 -21.10 -17.97
CA LYS A 7 29.30 -21.14 -16.52
C LYS A 7 28.89 -19.74 -16.05
N TRP A 8 27.70 -19.60 -15.48
CA TRP A 8 27.30 -18.38 -14.78
C TRP A 8 27.55 -18.57 -13.28
N ALA A 9 28.56 -17.88 -12.76
CA ALA A 9 28.75 -17.67 -11.34
C ALA A 9 28.29 -16.24 -11.02
N ILE A 10 27.40 -16.07 -10.05
CA ILE A 10 27.12 -14.75 -9.47
C ILE A 10 28.19 -14.52 -8.40
N ALA A 11 29.19 -13.70 -8.72
CA ALA A 11 30.07 -13.15 -7.70
C ALA A 11 29.33 -12.05 -6.94
N SER A 12 29.35 -12.08 -5.61
CA SER A 12 29.03 -10.89 -4.81
C SER A 12 30.07 -9.83 -5.12
N ILE A 13 29.67 -8.79 -5.86
CA ILE A 13 30.52 -7.64 -6.17
C ILE A 13 30.36 -6.65 -5.03
N ALA A 14 31.45 -6.36 -4.31
CA ALA A 14 31.52 -5.17 -3.49
C ALA A 14 31.34 -3.97 -4.43
N ILE A 15 30.24 -3.23 -4.26
CA ILE A 15 29.92 -2.05 -5.08
C ILE A 15 30.99 -0.98 -4.77
N PRO A 16 31.82 -0.58 -5.75
CA PRO A 16 32.85 0.43 -5.51
C PRO A 16 32.19 1.79 -5.18
N LEU A 17 32.82 2.58 -4.29
CA LEU A 17 32.36 3.93 -3.90
C LEU A 17 32.05 4.86 -5.10
N THR A 18 32.71 4.64 -6.24
CA THR A 18 32.47 5.38 -7.49
C THR A 18 31.13 5.04 -8.14
N ALA A 19 30.63 3.80 -8.02
CA ALA A 19 29.31 3.41 -8.52
C ALA A 19 28.20 4.00 -7.65
N VAL A 20 28.40 4.04 -6.32
CA VAL A 20 27.46 4.68 -5.38
C VAL A 20 27.32 6.19 -5.64
N ALA A 21 28.42 6.87 -5.97
CA ALA A 21 28.39 8.29 -6.34
C ALA A 21 27.62 8.54 -7.65
N GLN A 22 27.77 7.67 -8.65
CA GLN A 22 27.03 7.78 -9.91
C GLN A 22 25.53 7.50 -9.73
N ASP A 23 25.14 6.59 -8.84
CA ASP A 23 23.73 6.28 -8.56
C ASP A 23 22.99 7.47 -7.92
N ALA A 24 23.67 8.23 -7.06
CA ALA A 24 23.13 9.46 -6.49
C ALA A 24 22.86 10.52 -7.57
N ASP A 25 23.71 10.60 -8.60
CA ASP A 25 23.52 11.51 -9.73
C ASP A 25 22.27 11.16 -10.54
N PHE A 26 22.02 9.86 -10.80
CA PHE A 26 20.79 9.41 -11.48
C PHE A 26 19.52 9.77 -10.69
N ALA A 27 19.51 9.49 -9.38
CA ALA A 27 18.37 9.79 -8.53
C ALA A 27 18.11 11.31 -8.44
N ALA A 28 19.15 12.09 -8.19
CA ALA A 28 19.05 13.55 -8.11
C ALA A 28 18.58 14.16 -9.43
N TYR A 29 19.17 13.72 -10.55
CA TYR A 29 18.79 14.19 -11.87
C TYR A 29 17.34 13.86 -12.19
N ALA A 30 16.91 12.61 -12.01
CA ALA A 30 15.52 12.20 -12.29
C ALA A 30 14.49 12.84 -11.35
N MET A 31 14.86 13.26 -10.13
CA MET A 31 13.98 14.04 -9.25
C MET A 31 13.83 15.49 -9.69
N GLN A 32 14.88 16.08 -10.26
CA GLN A 32 14.89 17.48 -10.71
C GLN A 32 14.37 17.64 -12.15
N HIS A 33 14.48 16.58 -12.96
CA HIS A 33 14.12 16.59 -14.37
C HIS A 33 12.92 15.67 -14.58
N PRO A 34 11.86 16.15 -15.25
CA PRO A 34 10.61 15.41 -15.40
C PRO A 34 10.70 14.28 -16.43
N GLY A 35 11.64 14.38 -17.38
CA GLY A 35 11.78 13.45 -18.51
C GLY A 35 10.66 13.53 -19.57
N ASP A 36 10.76 12.65 -20.57
CA ASP A 36 9.85 12.45 -21.71
C ASP A 36 9.29 11.01 -21.72
N PRO A 37 7.97 10.81 -21.60
CA PRO A 37 7.38 9.47 -21.57
C PRO A 37 7.41 8.74 -22.92
N VAL A 38 7.45 9.44 -24.06
CA VAL A 38 7.56 8.79 -25.39
C VAL A 38 8.99 8.33 -25.63
N ARG A 39 10.02 9.11 -25.31
CA ARG A 39 11.42 8.63 -25.32
C ARG A 39 11.61 7.53 -24.29
N GLY A 40 11.04 7.68 -23.09
CA GLY A 40 11.05 6.68 -22.05
C GLY A 40 10.45 5.34 -22.48
N SER A 41 9.37 5.36 -23.28
CA SER A 41 8.80 4.14 -23.86
C SER A 41 9.78 3.39 -24.76
N LYS A 42 10.63 4.13 -25.49
CA LYS A 42 11.66 3.55 -26.35
C LYS A 42 12.80 3.00 -25.50
N VAL A 43 13.17 3.68 -24.42
CA VAL A 43 14.12 3.18 -23.42
C VAL A 43 13.60 1.87 -22.82
N PHE A 44 12.35 1.81 -22.37
CA PHE A 44 11.73 0.61 -21.81
C PHE A 44 11.72 -0.58 -22.81
N ALA A 45 11.40 -0.30 -24.08
CA ALA A 45 11.33 -1.32 -25.13
C ALA A 45 12.71 -1.71 -25.71
N ALA A 46 13.78 -0.96 -25.39
CA ALA A 46 15.10 -1.23 -25.89
C ALA A 46 15.65 -2.53 -25.30
N THR A 47 16.22 -3.39 -26.15
CA THR A 47 16.87 -4.63 -25.69
C THR A 47 18.06 -4.36 -24.76
N SER A 48 18.67 -3.17 -24.84
CA SER A 48 19.76 -2.75 -23.96
C SER A 48 19.32 -2.46 -22.52
N SER A 49 18.06 -2.08 -22.29
CA SER A 49 17.55 -1.77 -20.95
C SER A 49 16.94 -2.99 -20.24
N LEU A 50 16.72 -4.10 -20.95
CA LEU A 50 16.15 -5.38 -20.47
C LEU A 50 14.75 -5.30 -19.83
N CYS A 51 14.15 -4.11 -19.69
CA CYS A 51 12.91 -3.90 -18.96
C CYS A 51 11.75 -4.70 -19.60
N SER A 52 11.59 -4.59 -20.92
CA SER A 52 10.54 -5.32 -21.66
C SER A 52 10.73 -6.84 -21.72
N SER A 53 11.90 -7.37 -21.36
CA SER A 53 12.12 -8.82 -21.26
C SER A 53 11.41 -9.40 -20.04
N CYS A 54 11.35 -8.63 -18.94
CA CYS A 54 10.74 -9.08 -17.68
C CYS A 54 9.36 -8.49 -17.44
N HIS A 55 9.05 -7.31 -17.99
CA HIS A 55 7.81 -6.59 -17.70
C HIS A 55 6.92 -6.44 -18.92
N SER A 56 5.62 -6.37 -18.64
CA SER A 56 4.58 -5.94 -19.57
C SER A 56 4.09 -4.55 -19.16
N VAL A 57 3.41 -3.85 -20.07
CA VAL A 57 2.81 -2.52 -19.84
C VAL A 57 1.42 -2.41 -20.47
N ASP A 58 0.81 -3.56 -20.76
CA ASP A 58 -0.44 -3.71 -21.50
C ASP A 58 -1.52 -4.42 -20.67
N GLY A 59 -1.26 -4.69 -19.39
CA GLY A 59 -2.16 -5.42 -18.49
C GLY A 59 -1.90 -6.93 -18.47
N SER A 60 -0.93 -7.44 -19.25
CA SER A 60 -0.62 -8.88 -19.29
C SER A 60 0.46 -9.27 -18.26
N SER A 61 0.09 -9.94 -17.18
CA SER A 61 1.03 -10.36 -16.12
C SER A 61 1.66 -11.76 -16.35
N SER A 62 2.24 -12.02 -17.53
CA SER A 62 2.75 -13.36 -17.89
C SER A 62 4.27 -13.56 -17.80
N LYS A 63 5.04 -12.51 -17.49
CA LYS A 63 6.51 -12.52 -17.53
C LYS A 63 7.12 -12.70 -16.14
N ALA A 64 8.45 -12.60 -16.07
CA ALA A 64 9.19 -12.75 -14.82
C ALA A 64 8.83 -11.68 -13.80
N GLY A 65 8.72 -10.42 -14.21
CA GLY A 65 8.33 -9.27 -13.37
C GLY A 65 6.84 -8.93 -13.45
N PRO A 66 6.37 -7.99 -12.60
CA PRO A 66 5.00 -7.50 -12.63
C PRO A 66 4.64 -6.79 -13.93
N ASP A 67 3.34 -6.78 -14.23
CA ASP A 67 2.81 -5.86 -15.24
C ASP A 67 2.87 -4.43 -14.70
N LEU A 68 3.35 -3.52 -15.54
CA LEU A 68 3.59 -2.12 -15.19
C LEU A 68 2.60 -1.18 -15.85
N SER A 69 1.50 -1.68 -16.43
CA SER A 69 0.51 -0.86 -17.15
C SER A 69 -0.13 0.22 -16.27
N ARG A 70 -0.20 -0.03 -14.95
CA ARG A 70 -0.72 0.86 -13.92
C ARG A 70 0.31 1.24 -12.85
N ILE A 71 1.61 1.07 -13.12
CA ILE A 71 2.64 1.24 -12.08
C ILE A 71 2.69 2.66 -11.50
N GLY A 72 2.38 3.67 -12.31
CA GLY A 72 2.27 5.07 -11.86
C GLY A 72 1.06 5.33 -10.96
N ASN A 73 0.09 4.42 -10.90
CA ASN A 73 -0.96 4.45 -9.86
C ASN A 73 -0.38 4.04 -8.51
N LYS A 74 0.52 3.05 -8.47
CA LYS A 74 1.06 2.39 -7.26
C LYS A 74 2.29 3.06 -6.67
N PHE A 75 3.17 3.66 -7.46
CA PHE A 75 4.40 4.29 -6.97
C PHE A 75 4.51 5.74 -7.41
N ASP A 76 4.97 6.61 -6.52
CA ASP A 76 5.33 7.98 -6.90
C ASP A 76 6.69 8.02 -7.60
N ARG A 77 7.09 9.19 -8.11
CA ARG A 77 8.35 9.33 -8.85
C ARG A 77 9.58 8.89 -8.05
N LYS A 78 9.61 9.19 -6.75
CA LYS A 78 10.72 8.81 -5.87
C LYS A 78 10.76 7.30 -5.68
N ASP A 79 9.60 6.68 -5.47
CA ASP A 79 9.47 5.24 -5.33
C ASP A 79 9.89 4.52 -6.63
N LEU A 80 9.47 5.03 -7.80
CA LEU A 80 9.87 4.50 -9.11
C LEU A 80 11.37 4.59 -9.33
N ILE A 81 11.99 5.73 -9.01
CA ILE A 81 13.46 5.90 -9.11
C ILE A 81 14.17 4.88 -8.22
N ARG A 82 13.73 4.77 -6.96
CA ARG A 82 14.32 3.84 -6.01
C ARG A 82 14.15 2.39 -6.44
N ALA A 83 12.98 2.01 -6.95
CA ALA A 83 12.72 0.66 -7.43
C ALA A 83 13.68 0.26 -8.57
N VAL A 84 14.03 1.19 -9.47
CA VAL A 84 14.97 0.92 -10.57
C VAL A 84 16.43 0.85 -10.10
N ILE A 85 16.84 1.75 -9.21
CA ILE A 85 18.24 1.83 -8.72
C ILE A 85 18.54 0.73 -7.69
N GLU A 86 17.58 0.42 -6.82
CA GLU A 86 17.70 -0.52 -5.71
C GLU A 86 16.66 -1.68 -5.80
N PRO A 87 16.65 -2.51 -6.86
CA PRO A 87 15.60 -3.50 -7.07
C PRO A 87 15.47 -4.58 -6.01
N SER A 88 16.49 -4.77 -5.17
CA SER A 88 16.47 -5.74 -4.06
C SER A 88 16.15 -5.10 -2.71
N ALA A 89 15.96 -3.78 -2.65
CA ALA A 89 15.59 -3.09 -1.41
C ALA A 89 14.13 -3.37 -1.01
N ASP A 90 13.25 -3.45 -2.00
CA ASP A 90 11.86 -3.85 -1.83
C ASP A 90 11.43 -4.71 -3.03
N ILE A 91 11.27 -6.02 -2.80
CA ILE A 91 10.87 -6.96 -3.86
C ILE A 91 9.36 -7.12 -3.75
N ALA A 92 8.65 -6.75 -4.83
CA ALA A 92 7.21 -6.91 -4.90
C ALA A 92 6.80 -8.35 -4.52
N VAL A 93 5.81 -8.46 -3.64
CA VAL A 93 5.24 -9.73 -3.16
C VAL A 93 4.94 -10.63 -4.36
N GLY A 94 5.31 -11.91 -4.28
CA GLY A 94 5.12 -12.91 -5.35
C GLY A 94 6.05 -12.78 -6.56
N TYR A 95 7.00 -11.84 -6.55
CA TYR A 95 8.07 -11.71 -7.55
C TYR A 95 9.46 -12.02 -7.00
N GLY A 96 9.53 -12.62 -5.80
CA GLY A 96 10.75 -13.17 -5.24
C GLY A 96 11.38 -14.25 -6.13
N SER A 97 12.70 -14.24 -6.22
CA SER A 97 13.46 -15.23 -6.99
C SER A 97 13.69 -16.49 -6.18
N THR A 98 13.63 -17.65 -6.83
CA THR A 98 14.00 -18.94 -6.25
C THR A 98 15.13 -19.56 -7.05
N SER A 99 16.16 -20.06 -6.36
CA SER A 99 17.25 -20.84 -6.94
C SER A 99 17.08 -22.31 -6.63
N ILE A 100 17.27 -23.14 -7.65
CA ILE A 100 17.02 -24.58 -7.60
C ILE A 100 18.22 -25.31 -8.13
N ARG A 101 18.73 -26.23 -7.32
CA ARG A 101 19.75 -27.18 -7.73
C ARG A 101 19.06 -28.51 -8.00
N ALA A 102 19.15 -28.98 -9.23
CA ALA A 102 18.69 -30.30 -9.63
C ALA A 102 19.72 -31.38 -9.26
N ARG A 103 19.27 -32.63 -9.14
CA ARG A 103 20.09 -33.78 -8.75
C ARG A 103 21.14 -34.16 -9.79
N ASP A 104 20.95 -33.77 -11.04
CA ASP A 104 21.92 -33.91 -12.12
C ASP A 104 23.03 -32.84 -12.10
N GLY A 105 22.91 -31.86 -11.19
CA GLY A 105 23.87 -30.77 -11.00
C GLY A 105 23.48 -29.46 -11.68
N ASP A 106 22.41 -29.42 -12.48
CA ASP A 106 21.94 -28.19 -13.10
C ASP A 106 21.41 -27.21 -12.04
N GLN A 107 21.57 -25.91 -12.31
CA GLN A 107 21.04 -24.84 -11.45
C GLN A 107 20.13 -23.90 -12.25
N PHE A 108 18.92 -23.70 -11.74
CA PHE A 108 17.91 -22.81 -12.31
C PHE A 108 17.62 -21.68 -11.34
N THR A 109 17.42 -20.46 -11.83
CA THR A 109 16.98 -19.33 -11.00
C THR A 109 15.88 -18.58 -11.73
N GLY A 110 14.79 -18.28 -11.03
CA GLY A 110 13.65 -17.58 -11.62
C GLY A 110 12.53 -17.32 -10.61
N VAL A 111 11.49 -16.64 -11.07
CA VAL A 111 10.28 -16.38 -10.27
C VAL A 111 9.36 -17.60 -10.33
N LEU A 112 8.87 -18.04 -9.17
CA LEU A 112 7.98 -19.19 -9.08
C LEU A 112 6.58 -18.85 -9.66
N LYS A 113 6.13 -19.61 -10.65
CA LYS A 113 4.84 -19.41 -11.34
C LYS A 113 3.81 -20.48 -11.06
N SER A 114 4.22 -21.66 -10.62
CA SER A 114 3.34 -22.71 -10.11
C SER A 114 4.15 -23.65 -9.23
N ALA A 115 3.53 -24.17 -8.16
CA ALA A 115 4.13 -25.18 -7.31
C ALA A 115 3.07 -26.20 -6.90
N THR A 116 3.29 -27.46 -7.26
CA THR A 116 2.42 -28.59 -6.92
C THR A 116 3.19 -29.61 -6.08
N SER A 117 2.57 -30.73 -5.70
CA SER A 117 3.29 -31.85 -5.07
C SER A 117 4.32 -32.49 -5.99
N ASP A 118 4.10 -32.42 -7.31
CA ASP A 118 4.85 -33.22 -8.29
C ASP A 118 5.86 -32.38 -9.05
N GLU A 119 5.51 -31.15 -9.42
CA GLU A 119 6.36 -30.24 -10.18
C GLU A 119 6.30 -28.79 -9.69
N ILE A 120 7.32 -28.04 -10.08
CA ILE A 120 7.37 -26.59 -9.97
C ILE A 120 7.66 -25.96 -11.34
N LYS A 121 7.26 -24.71 -11.52
CA LYS A 121 7.53 -23.92 -12.72
C LYS A 121 8.20 -22.62 -12.35
N LEU A 122 9.41 -22.40 -12.84
CA LEU A 122 10.14 -21.14 -12.72
C LEU A 122 10.09 -20.34 -14.02
N MET A 123 9.99 -19.02 -13.91
CA MET A 123 10.18 -18.08 -15.01
C MET A 123 11.56 -17.42 -14.90
N GLY A 124 12.43 -17.69 -15.86
CA GLY A 124 13.76 -17.08 -15.92
C GLY A 124 13.72 -15.62 -16.39
N ILE A 125 14.85 -14.93 -16.23
CA ILE A 125 15.06 -13.54 -16.70
C ILE A 125 14.97 -13.41 -18.23
N ASP A 126 15.18 -14.52 -18.94
CA ASP A 126 15.02 -14.65 -20.38
C ASP A 126 13.55 -14.77 -20.82
N GLY A 127 12.61 -14.77 -19.86
CA GLY A 127 11.18 -14.97 -20.13
C GLY A 127 10.83 -16.43 -20.46
N VAL A 128 11.76 -17.37 -20.28
CA VAL A 128 11.53 -18.79 -20.53
C VAL A 128 11.05 -19.47 -19.26
N SER A 129 9.94 -20.19 -19.36
CA SER A 129 9.46 -21.04 -18.28
C SER A 129 10.15 -22.40 -18.28
N LYS A 130 10.67 -22.82 -17.13
CA LYS A 130 11.20 -24.17 -16.90
C LYS A 130 10.33 -24.91 -15.91
N LYS A 131 9.84 -26.09 -16.31
CA LYS A 131 9.23 -27.05 -15.40
C LYS A 131 10.29 -28.01 -14.87
N ILE A 132 10.25 -28.29 -13.58
CA ILE A 132 11.20 -29.18 -12.89
C ILE A 132 10.37 -30.11 -12.01
N GLN A 133 10.59 -31.43 -12.12
CA GLN A 133 9.92 -32.39 -11.25
C GLN A 133 10.51 -32.29 -9.84
N ARG A 134 9.67 -32.33 -8.81
CA ARG A 134 10.14 -32.29 -7.41
C ARG A 134 11.11 -33.43 -7.09
N SER A 135 10.92 -34.58 -7.71
CA SER A 135 11.83 -35.73 -7.61
C SER A 135 13.25 -35.43 -8.13
N GLU A 136 13.38 -34.50 -9.08
CA GLU A 136 14.66 -34.07 -9.66
C GLU A 136 15.34 -32.96 -8.85
N ILE A 137 14.66 -32.36 -7.87
CA ILE A 137 15.21 -31.27 -7.07
C ILE A 137 16.07 -31.85 -5.94
N GLN A 138 17.30 -31.34 -5.87
CA GLN A 138 18.20 -31.56 -4.73
C GLN A 138 17.96 -30.52 -3.63
N SER A 139 17.84 -29.25 -3.99
CA SER A 139 17.56 -28.16 -3.05
C SER A 139 16.85 -26.99 -3.72
N GLU A 140 15.93 -26.37 -2.99
CA GLU A 140 15.21 -25.15 -3.35
C GLU A 140 15.56 -24.06 -2.32
N GLN A 141 15.97 -22.88 -2.80
CA GLN A 141 16.35 -21.76 -1.94
C GLN A 141 15.74 -20.46 -2.48
N PRO A 142 14.81 -19.84 -1.73
CA PRO A 142 14.39 -18.50 -2.07
C PRO A 142 15.53 -17.50 -1.83
N LEU A 143 15.65 -16.54 -2.73
CA LEU A 143 16.70 -15.54 -2.72
C LEU A 143 16.19 -14.21 -2.15
N THR A 144 17.08 -13.50 -1.45
CA THR A 144 16.83 -12.13 -0.97
C THR A 144 17.17 -11.07 -2.02
N VAL A 145 17.61 -11.48 -3.20
CA VAL A 145 17.95 -10.61 -4.33
C VAL A 145 16.92 -10.74 -5.43
N SER A 146 16.56 -9.61 -6.02
CA SER A 146 15.63 -9.54 -7.13
C SER A 146 16.20 -10.19 -8.39
N LEU A 147 15.33 -10.73 -9.24
CA LEU A 147 15.71 -11.17 -10.59
C LEU A 147 15.98 -9.96 -11.50
N MET A 148 15.45 -8.78 -11.14
CA MET A 148 15.78 -7.53 -11.80
C MET A 148 17.22 -7.14 -11.46
N PRO A 149 18.12 -7.03 -12.45
CA PRO A 149 19.53 -6.73 -12.20
C PRO A 149 19.74 -5.38 -11.51
N ALA A 150 20.66 -5.33 -10.54
CA ALA A 150 21.16 -4.05 -10.04
C ALA A 150 21.98 -3.33 -11.12
N GLY A 151 21.96 -2.00 -11.13
CA GLY A 151 22.74 -1.19 -12.07
C GLY A 151 22.08 -0.94 -13.43
N LEU A 152 20.79 -1.24 -13.60
CA LEU A 152 20.06 -1.02 -14.86
C LEU A 152 20.05 0.46 -15.31
N GLN A 153 20.11 1.41 -14.38
CA GLN A 153 20.25 2.84 -14.65
C GLN A 153 21.49 3.17 -15.49
N HIS A 154 22.55 2.36 -15.42
CA HIS A 154 23.75 2.52 -16.26
C HIS A 154 23.57 1.95 -17.67
N ALA A 155 22.60 1.05 -17.86
CA ALA A 155 22.29 0.41 -19.14
C ALA A 155 21.27 1.20 -19.99
N VAL A 156 20.57 2.19 -19.41
CA VAL A 156 19.55 2.98 -20.12
C VAL A 156 20.13 4.12 -20.98
N GLY A 157 21.44 4.36 -20.93
CA GLY A 157 22.13 5.28 -21.86
C GLY A 157 22.43 6.69 -21.32
N GLY A 158 22.30 6.92 -20.01
CA GLY A 158 22.67 8.17 -19.33
C GLY A 158 21.56 8.77 -18.47
N LEU A 159 21.85 9.92 -17.85
CA LEU A 159 20.94 10.60 -16.90
C LEU A 159 19.59 10.99 -17.52
N GLU A 160 19.61 11.57 -18.73
CA GLU A 160 18.38 11.98 -19.43
C GLU A 160 17.51 10.77 -19.86
N PRO A 161 18.05 9.71 -20.52
CA PRO A 161 17.29 8.49 -20.78
C PRO A 161 16.70 7.82 -19.54
N PHE A 162 17.38 7.91 -18.39
CA PHE A 162 16.85 7.41 -17.12
C PHE A 162 15.66 8.26 -16.65
N ALA A 163 15.76 9.58 -16.64
CA ALA A 163 14.64 10.47 -16.31
C ALA A 163 13.44 10.25 -17.26
N ASP A 164 13.70 10.00 -18.55
CA ASP A 164 12.68 9.65 -19.55
C ASP A 164 12.00 8.31 -19.22
N LEU A 165 12.76 7.27 -18.85
CA LEU A 165 12.20 5.99 -18.40
C LEU A 165 11.27 6.18 -17.19
N ILE A 166 11.69 6.95 -16.19
CA ILE A 166 10.87 7.26 -15.02
C ILE A 166 9.61 8.01 -15.42
N ALA A 167 9.70 8.99 -16.34
CA ALA A 167 8.54 9.69 -16.89
C ALA A 167 7.55 8.75 -17.57
N PHE A 168 8.06 7.74 -18.31
CA PHE A 168 7.23 6.73 -18.94
C PHE A 168 6.48 5.87 -17.93
N LEU A 169 7.17 5.39 -16.89
CA LEU A 169 6.55 4.60 -15.81
C LEU A 169 5.55 5.44 -15.01
N GLU A 170 5.87 6.69 -14.70
CA GLU A 170 4.95 7.63 -14.03
C GLU A 170 3.70 7.90 -14.88
N SER A 171 3.86 8.04 -16.20
CA SER A 171 2.73 8.20 -17.15
C SER A 171 1.88 6.93 -17.33
N ARG A 172 2.18 5.84 -16.61
CA ARG A 172 1.27 4.69 -16.45
C ARG A 172 0.26 4.90 -15.33
N ARG A 173 0.17 6.11 -14.80
CA ARG A 173 -0.94 6.52 -13.98
C ARG A 173 -2.17 6.77 -14.85
N GLU A 174 -3.33 6.30 -14.40
CA GLU A 174 -4.59 6.64 -15.05
C GLU A 174 -5.05 8.04 -14.62
N ASP A 175 -5.64 8.78 -15.55
CA ASP A 175 -6.21 10.11 -15.25
C ASP A 175 -7.25 10.00 -14.13
N ALA A 176 -7.42 11.05 -13.33
CA ALA A 176 -8.50 11.12 -12.34
C ALA A 176 -9.84 11.07 -13.08
N GLY A 177 -10.40 9.88 -13.27
CA GLY A 177 -11.76 9.69 -13.75
C GLY A 177 -12.78 10.00 -12.66
N ASN A 178 -13.83 9.19 -12.59
CA ASN A 178 -14.82 9.26 -11.52
C ASN A 178 -14.21 8.88 -10.16
N ASP A 179 -14.86 9.27 -9.06
CA ASP A 179 -14.42 8.89 -7.71
C ASP A 179 -14.46 7.37 -7.50
N ILE A 180 -15.38 6.70 -8.21
CA ILE A 180 -15.58 5.24 -8.25
C ILE A 180 -15.41 4.79 -9.70
N ASP A 181 -14.53 3.81 -9.90
CA ASP A 181 -14.27 3.23 -11.22
C ASP A 181 -15.43 2.32 -11.68
N ALA A 182 -15.42 1.94 -12.96
CA ALA A 182 -16.51 1.16 -13.57
C ALA A 182 -16.71 -0.23 -12.92
N ASP A 183 -15.70 -0.73 -12.22
CA ASP A 183 -15.74 -1.98 -11.47
C ASP A 183 -16.34 -1.82 -10.07
N GLY A 184 -16.67 -0.60 -9.63
CA GLY A 184 -17.18 -0.32 -8.28
C GLY A 184 -16.09 -0.02 -7.23
N SER A 185 -14.82 -0.05 -7.63
CA SER A 185 -13.69 0.25 -6.74
C SER A 185 -13.47 1.76 -6.62
N TYR A 186 -13.17 2.22 -5.41
CA TYR A 186 -12.85 3.63 -5.18
C TYR A 186 -11.46 3.99 -5.71
N SER A 187 -11.38 5.10 -6.44
CA SER A 187 -10.14 5.68 -6.96
C SER A 187 -9.85 7.06 -6.36
N VAL A 188 -10.87 7.70 -5.78
CA VAL A 188 -10.75 8.92 -4.96
C VAL A 188 -11.65 8.77 -3.72
N ILE A 189 -11.14 9.16 -2.56
CA ILE A 189 -11.92 9.23 -1.32
C ILE A 189 -11.85 10.67 -0.81
N ALA A 190 -13.00 11.27 -0.55
CA ALA A 190 -13.08 12.62 0.01
C ALA A 190 -12.35 12.69 1.37
N ASP A 191 -11.68 13.81 1.63
CA ASP A 191 -11.14 14.08 2.95
C ASP A 191 -12.26 14.15 3.99
N ALA A 192 -11.99 13.70 5.22
CA ALA A 192 -12.84 14.03 6.36
C ALA A 192 -12.79 15.55 6.61
N THR A 193 -13.88 16.11 7.12
CA THR A 193 -13.97 17.55 7.40
C THR A 193 -12.93 17.98 8.43
N ALA A 194 -12.68 17.13 9.42
CA ALA A 194 -11.54 17.24 10.30
C ALA A 194 -10.85 15.88 10.40
N LYS A 195 -9.53 15.90 10.19
CA LYS A 195 -8.67 14.72 10.18
C LYS A 195 -8.24 14.33 11.60
N ALA A 196 -7.80 13.09 11.75
CA ALA A 196 -7.21 12.60 12.98
C ALA A 196 -5.75 13.06 13.10
N ASN A 197 -5.24 13.13 14.33
CA ASN A 197 -3.83 13.41 14.60
C ASN A 197 -3.09 12.14 15.02
N LEU A 198 -1.79 12.08 14.73
CA LEU A 198 -0.91 11.00 15.15
C LEU A 198 0.16 11.54 16.08
N THR A 199 0.26 10.97 17.28
CA THR A 199 1.29 11.34 18.26
C THR A 199 2.04 10.09 18.72
N PRO A 200 3.37 10.14 18.91
CA PRO A 200 4.11 9.00 19.46
C PRO A 200 3.55 8.60 20.83
N LEU A 201 3.15 7.34 20.99
CA LEU A 201 2.45 6.87 22.19
C LEU A 201 3.41 6.66 23.38
N PHE A 202 4.52 5.96 23.15
CA PHE A 202 5.43 5.56 24.22
C PHE A 202 6.66 6.45 24.36
N GLY A 203 6.94 7.31 23.38
CA GLY A 203 8.24 8.00 23.27
C GLY A 203 9.42 7.04 23.07
N LEU A 204 9.17 5.80 22.66
CA LEU A 204 10.15 4.74 22.42
C LEU A 204 10.28 4.45 20.92
N LYS A 205 11.39 3.78 20.56
CA LYS A 205 11.67 3.32 19.21
C LYS A 205 11.91 1.81 19.18
N PHE A 206 11.23 1.14 18.26
CA PHE A 206 11.26 -0.30 18.04
C PHE A 206 11.95 -0.64 16.71
N HIS A 207 12.35 -1.90 16.54
CA HIS A 207 12.90 -2.40 15.30
C HIS A 207 11.83 -3.12 14.49
N LYS A 208 11.29 -2.45 13.45
CA LYS A 208 10.26 -3.03 12.56
C LYS A 208 9.09 -3.67 13.34
N PRO A 209 8.37 -2.89 14.18
CA PRO A 209 7.26 -3.42 14.95
C PRO A 209 6.14 -3.91 14.01
N SER A 210 5.65 -5.12 14.24
CA SER A 210 4.59 -5.75 13.44
C SER A 210 3.23 -5.71 14.13
N LEU A 211 3.19 -5.68 15.46
CA LEU A 211 1.96 -5.67 16.26
C LEU A 211 2.21 -5.12 17.68
N LEU A 212 1.19 -4.51 18.26
CA LEU A 212 1.08 -4.20 19.70
C LEU A 212 -0.08 -5.01 20.30
N ALA A 213 0.05 -5.46 21.53
CA ALA A 213 -1.05 -6.04 22.29
C ALA A 213 -1.03 -5.52 23.73
N TRP A 214 -2.10 -4.85 24.16
CA TRP A 214 -2.23 -4.39 25.54
C TRP A 214 -2.35 -5.58 26.50
N LEU A 215 -1.59 -5.57 27.60
CA LEU A 215 -1.57 -6.67 28.55
C LEU A 215 -2.90 -6.69 29.33
N PRO A 216 -3.70 -7.78 29.28
CA PRO A 216 -4.99 -7.82 29.95
C PRO A 216 -4.84 -7.60 31.47
N GLY A 217 -5.77 -6.84 32.06
CA GLY A 217 -5.76 -6.53 33.50
C GLY A 217 -4.80 -5.42 33.92
N ARG A 218 -4.13 -4.74 32.98
CA ARG A 218 -3.10 -3.73 33.28
C ARG A 218 -3.43 -2.31 32.86
N ALA A 219 -4.69 -2.01 32.53
CA ALA A 219 -5.21 -0.65 32.34
C ALA A 219 -4.29 0.33 31.58
N LYS A 220 -3.61 -0.16 30.52
CA LYS A 220 -2.66 0.59 29.68
C LYS A 220 -1.31 0.97 30.34
N ASP A 221 -0.98 0.32 31.45
CA ASP A 221 0.34 0.42 32.08
C ASP A 221 1.35 -0.59 31.53
N ALA A 222 0.86 -1.62 30.83
CA ALA A 222 1.73 -2.61 30.20
C ALA A 222 1.18 -3.12 28.86
N ALA A 223 2.09 -3.41 27.94
CA ALA A 223 1.78 -3.98 26.63
C ALA A 223 2.93 -4.84 26.11
N LEU A 224 2.64 -5.67 25.12
CA LEU A 224 3.62 -6.44 24.36
C LEU A 224 3.76 -5.87 22.95
N VAL A 225 5.00 -5.70 22.49
CA VAL A 225 5.32 -5.28 21.12
C VAL A 225 6.04 -6.41 20.40
N LEU A 226 5.47 -6.85 19.29
CA LEU A 226 6.10 -7.80 18.38
C LEU A 226 6.96 -7.04 17.41
N GLU A 227 8.20 -7.49 17.27
CA GLU A 227 9.06 -7.08 16.19
C GLU A 227 9.13 -8.17 15.13
N TYR A 228 8.93 -7.77 13.88
CA TYR A 228 8.82 -8.63 12.70
C TYR A 228 9.92 -9.69 12.59
N GLU A 229 11.13 -9.38 13.03
CA GLU A 229 12.29 -10.27 12.93
C GLU A 229 12.32 -11.40 13.96
N GLY A 230 11.46 -11.35 15.00
CA GLY A 230 11.36 -12.43 15.98
C GLY A 230 11.73 -12.03 17.41
N ARG A 231 11.49 -10.77 17.81
CA ARG A 231 11.57 -10.38 19.23
C ARG A 231 10.20 -10.03 19.77
N LEU A 232 9.98 -10.34 21.04
CA LEU A 232 8.85 -9.86 21.82
C LEU A 232 9.37 -8.94 22.91
N LEU A 233 8.84 -7.73 22.98
CA LEU A 233 9.20 -6.74 23.98
C LEU A 233 8.02 -6.50 24.91
N GLU A 234 8.28 -6.38 26.20
CA GLU A 234 7.32 -5.89 27.18
C GLU A 234 7.58 -4.42 27.44
N ILE A 235 6.52 -3.63 27.35
CA ILE A 235 6.49 -2.19 27.62
C ILE A 235 5.80 -1.99 28.96
N GLN A 236 6.40 -1.21 29.86
CA GLN A 236 5.85 -0.91 31.16
C GLN A 236 5.93 0.58 31.47
N ARG A 237 4.87 1.15 32.03
CA ARG A 237 4.86 2.51 32.57
C ARG A 237 5.74 2.60 33.81
N ILE A 238 6.51 3.68 33.93
CA ILE A 238 7.34 3.97 35.10
C ILE A 238 6.79 5.19 35.84
N GLY A 239 6.47 5.01 37.12
CA GLY A 239 5.97 6.08 37.97
C GLY A 239 4.56 6.54 37.58
N THR A 240 4.24 7.81 37.86
CA THR A 240 2.92 8.40 37.57
C THR A 240 2.88 9.22 36.28
N SER A 241 3.97 9.25 35.50
CA SER A 241 4.07 9.97 34.22
C SER A 241 3.76 9.06 33.03
N GLU A 242 3.71 9.63 31.83
CA GLU A 242 3.64 8.91 30.55
C GLU A 242 5.02 8.41 30.07
N ASN A 243 5.88 8.02 31.02
CA ASN A 243 7.18 7.45 30.71
C ASN A 243 7.07 5.93 30.67
N PHE A 244 7.63 5.33 29.62
CA PHE A 244 7.64 3.88 29.44
C PHE A 244 9.08 3.36 29.32
N GLN A 245 9.30 2.14 29.82
CA GLN A 245 10.49 1.35 29.55
C GLN A 245 10.13 0.12 28.71
N GLN A 246 11.12 -0.42 28.02
CA GLN A 246 11.01 -1.67 27.28
C GLN A 246 12.01 -2.70 27.80
N GLN A 247 11.62 -3.96 27.80
CA GLN A 247 12.49 -5.11 28.06
C GLN A 247 12.19 -6.24 27.08
N VAL A 248 13.19 -7.06 26.80
CA VAL A 248 13.02 -8.24 25.94
C VAL A 248 12.35 -9.35 26.74
N VAL A 249 11.20 -9.83 26.28
CA VAL A 249 10.54 -11.03 26.80
C VAL A 249 11.24 -12.25 26.21
N PHE A 250 11.35 -12.34 24.88
CA PHE A 250 12.13 -13.37 24.20
C PHE A 250 12.78 -12.85 22.91
N ASP A 251 13.78 -13.60 22.45
CA ASP A 251 14.43 -13.42 21.16
C ASP A 251 14.52 -14.76 20.43
N MET A 252 13.75 -14.90 19.36
CA MET A 252 13.68 -16.10 18.51
C MET A 252 14.11 -15.81 17.07
N ARG A 253 14.95 -14.78 16.84
CA ARG A 253 15.46 -14.42 15.50
C ARG A 253 16.20 -15.56 14.78
N GLN A 254 16.66 -16.57 15.52
CA GLN A 254 17.27 -17.78 14.94
C GLN A 254 16.25 -18.81 14.45
N LYS A 255 15.00 -18.76 14.95
CA LYS A 255 13.90 -19.64 14.53
C LYS A 255 13.03 -18.96 13.46
N VAL A 256 12.88 -17.64 13.52
CA VAL A 256 12.02 -16.88 12.61
C VAL A 256 12.72 -16.64 11.28
N ARG A 257 11.98 -16.81 10.19
CA ARG A 257 12.37 -16.43 8.83
C ARG A 257 11.68 -15.13 8.45
N PRO A 258 12.32 -13.96 8.59
CA PRO A 258 11.82 -12.72 8.02
C PRO A 258 12.07 -12.67 6.50
N GLY A 259 11.10 -12.20 5.73
CA GLY A 259 11.23 -11.96 4.28
C GLY A 259 9.88 -11.76 3.59
N GLY A 260 9.64 -10.58 3.01
CA GLY A 260 8.35 -10.26 2.39
C GLY A 260 7.20 -10.37 3.41
N ALA A 261 6.28 -11.30 3.15
CA ALA A 261 5.14 -11.58 4.03
C ALA A 261 5.44 -12.62 5.14
N THR A 262 6.69 -13.07 5.32
CA THR A 262 7.08 -13.99 6.42
C THR A 262 7.75 -13.24 7.56
N GLY A 263 7.46 -13.61 8.80
CA GLY A 263 8.07 -13.03 10.01
C GLY A 263 7.32 -13.47 11.25
N LEU A 264 7.56 -12.79 12.38
CA LEU A 264 6.73 -12.85 13.59
C LEU A 264 5.60 -11.82 13.46
N LEU A 265 4.37 -12.28 13.24
CA LEU A 265 3.29 -11.43 12.72
C LEU A 265 2.04 -11.37 13.60
N GLY A 266 1.75 -12.41 14.37
CA GLY A 266 0.53 -12.50 15.18
C GLY A 266 0.83 -12.72 16.64
N LEU A 267 0.06 -12.08 17.51
CA LEU A 267 -0.04 -12.38 18.93
C LEU A 267 -1.48 -12.18 19.38
N ASP A 268 -1.97 -13.08 20.23
CA ASP A 268 -3.18 -12.83 21.00
C ASP A 268 -3.14 -13.53 22.36
N PHE A 269 -3.91 -13.01 23.32
CA PHE A 269 -4.02 -13.60 24.65
C PHE A 269 -5.17 -14.59 24.71
N HIS A 270 -5.00 -15.68 25.45
CA HIS A 270 -6.12 -16.57 25.75
C HIS A 270 -7.26 -15.79 26.44
N PRO A 271 -8.55 -16.08 26.18
CA PRO A 271 -9.66 -15.39 26.85
C PRO A 271 -9.56 -15.41 28.39
N ASP A 272 -9.10 -16.54 28.94
CA ASP A 272 -8.81 -16.72 30.37
C ASP A 272 -7.38 -16.30 30.80
N PHE A 273 -6.71 -15.41 30.07
CA PHE A 273 -5.31 -15.02 30.33
C PHE A 273 -5.05 -14.58 31.77
N LEU A 274 -6.02 -13.91 32.42
CA LEU A 274 -5.89 -13.47 33.81
C LEU A 274 -5.75 -14.63 34.81
N THR A 275 -6.09 -15.86 34.43
CA THR A 275 -6.00 -17.05 35.27
C THR A 275 -4.93 -18.03 34.78
N ASN A 276 -4.77 -18.21 33.47
CA ASN A 276 -3.89 -19.22 32.90
C ASN A 276 -2.59 -18.65 32.31
N HIS A 277 -2.49 -17.32 32.18
CA HIS A 277 -1.33 -16.61 31.61
C HIS A 277 -0.91 -17.06 30.20
N ARG A 278 -1.78 -17.78 29.47
CA ARG A 278 -1.50 -18.31 28.13
C ARG A 278 -1.64 -17.23 27.08
N TYR A 279 -0.63 -17.11 26.21
CA TYR A 279 -0.68 -16.29 25.01
C TYR A 279 -0.17 -17.09 23.82
N PHE A 280 -0.53 -16.65 22.62
CA PHE A 280 -0.24 -17.36 21.39
C PHE A 280 0.49 -16.43 20.45
N ILE A 281 1.45 -16.96 19.70
CA ILE A 281 2.18 -16.23 18.66
C ILE A 281 2.10 -16.96 17.33
N LYS A 282 2.03 -16.21 16.23
CA LYS A 282 2.12 -16.73 14.86
C LYS A 282 3.40 -16.23 14.21
N TYR A 283 4.23 -17.15 13.72
CA TYR A 283 5.45 -16.83 13.01
C TYR A 283 5.75 -17.82 11.88
N HIS A 284 6.77 -17.49 11.10
CA HIS A 284 7.24 -18.32 9.99
C HIS A 284 8.65 -18.83 10.27
N THR A 285 8.91 -20.11 10.00
CA THR A 285 10.22 -20.75 10.11
C THR A 285 10.59 -21.41 8.78
N GLN A 286 11.86 -21.80 8.64
CA GLN A 286 12.31 -22.66 7.55
C GLN A 286 13.03 -23.88 8.07
N GLU A 287 12.58 -25.04 7.62
CA GLU A 287 13.12 -26.34 7.98
C GLU A 287 13.35 -27.15 6.70
N ASN A 288 14.56 -27.67 6.49
CA ASN A 288 14.92 -28.48 5.31
C ASN A 288 14.60 -27.81 3.94
N GLY A 289 14.62 -26.48 3.88
CA GLY A 289 14.29 -25.73 2.65
C GLY A 289 12.81 -25.41 2.49
N GLU A 290 11.95 -25.92 3.36
CA GLU A 290 10.51 -25.68 3.34
C GLU A 290 10.14 -24.62 4.37
N ILE A 291 9.19 -23.75 4.03
CA ILE A 291 8.70 -22.70 4.92
C ILE A 291 7.43 -23.21 5.63
N PHE A 292 7.30 -22.91 6.92
CA PHE A 292 6.14 -23.28 7.73
C PHE A 292 5.58 -22.06 8.45
N THR A 293 4.26 -21.95 8.47
CA THR A 293 3.53 -21.13 9.43
C THR A 293 3.33 -21.93 10.71
N ILE A 294 3.73 -21.36 11.84
CA ILE A 294 3.62 -21.97 13.17
C ILE A 294 2.76 -21.07 14.05
N VAL A 295 1.86 -21.67 14.83
CA VAL A 295 1.27 -21.05 16.01
C VAL A 295 1.81 -21.76 17.26
N GLU A 296 2.46 -21.01 18.12
CA GLU A 296 2.95 -21.48 19.42
C GLU A 296 2.12 -20.89 20.56
N GLU A 297 1.81 -21.72 21.55
CA GLU A 297 1.32 -21.32 22.87
C GLU A 297 2.49 -21.15 23.83
N ARG A 298 2.42 -20.09 24.64
CA ARG A 298 3.42 -19.72 25.65
C ARG A 298 2.74 -19.23 26.92
N GLU A 299 3.47 -19.19 28.02
CA GLU A 299 3.02 -18.66 29.30
C GLU A 299 3.75 -17.35 29.60
N PHE A 300 3.01 -16.30 29.96
CA PHE A 300 3.58 -14.98 30.23
C PHE A 300 3.78 -14.76 31.73
N HIS A 301 4.98 -14.31 32.09
CA HIS A 301 5.30 -13.87 33.45
C HIS A 301 5.89 -12.45 33.40
N GLU A 302 5.16 -11.50 33.98
CA GLU A 302 5.57 -10.09 33.98
C GLU A 302 6.96 -9.90 34.59
N GLY A 303 7.82 -9.13 33.90
CA GLY A 303 9.17 -8.86 34.41
C GLY A 303 10.14 -10.04 34.29
N VAL A 304 9.70 -11.18 33.76
CA VAL A 304 10.50 -12.39 33.64
C VAL A 304 10.68 -12.71 32.16
N PRO A 305 11.93 -12.75 31.65
CA PRO A 305 12.19 -13.22 30.30
C PRO A 305 11.64 -14.64 30.09
N ASP A 306 10.95 -14.84 28.99
CA ASP A 306 10.45 -16.16 28.58
C ASP A 306 11.63 -16.97 28.03
N GLN A 307 12.14 -17.89 28.85
CA GLN A 307 13.22 -18.82 28.49
C GLN A 307 12.69 -20.20 28.09
N GLY A 308 11.38 -20.40 28.06
CA GLY A 308 10.75 -21.66 27.68
C GLY A 308 10.68 -21.83 26.16
N ASP A 309 10.74 -23.09 25.71
CA ASP A 309 10.26 -23.43 24.38
C ASP A 309 8.72 -23.44 24.40
N GLY A 310 8.10 -22.75 23.45
CA GLY A 310 6.65 -22.72 23.30
C GLY A 310 6.10 -24.09 22.88
N LYS A 311 4.81 -24.32 23.17
CA LYS A 311 4.09 -25.51 22.70
C LYS A 311 3.53 -25.22 21.31
N GLU A 312 4.01 -25.93 20.29
CA GLU A 312 3.44 -25.84 18.94
C GLU A 312 1.97 -26.31 18.96
N ILE A 313 1.05 -25.43 18.59
CA ILE A 313 -0.39 -25.73 18.52
C ILE A 313 -0.77 -26.06 17.09
N PHE A 314 -0.33 -25.24 16.15
CA PHE A 314 -0.69 -25.39 14.74
C PHE A 314 0.56 -25.26 13.87
N ARG A 315 0.58 -26.07 12.82
CA ARG A 315 1.61 -26.03 11.78
C ARG A 315 0.97 -26.22 10.42
N SER A 316 1.35 -25.36 9.49
CA SER A 316 1.03 -25.50 8.08
C SER A 316 2.25 -25.19 7.24
N LYS A 317 2.56 -26.07 6.29
CA LYS A 317 3.59 -25.81 5.27
C LYS A 317 3.10 -24.67 4.38
N THR A 318 3.97 -23.78 3.93
CA THR A 318 3.61 -22.76 2.93
C THR A 318 4.09 -23.21 1.55
N VAL A 319 3.35 -22.85 0.50
CA VAL A 319 3.70 -23.17 -0.89
C VAL A 319 4.79 -22.24 -1.37
N THR A 320 4.66 -20.95 -1.06
CA THR A 320 5.66 -19.93 -1.30
C THR A 320 5.94 -19.14 -0.02
N GLN A 321 6.82 -18.15 -0.11
CA GLN A 321 7.08 -17.19 0.97
C GLN A 321 6.07 -16.04 1.02
N ASP A 322 5.15 -15.97 0.07
CA ASP A 322 4.20 -14.88 -0.08
C ASP A 322 2.81 -15.32 0.41
N HIS A 323 1.95 -14.34 0.74
CA HIS A 323 0.53 -14.54 1.06
C HIS A 323 0.27 -15.52 2.22
N ASN A 324 0.92 -15.28 3.36
CA ASN A 324 0.76 -16.17 4.52
C ASN A 324 -0.24 -15.64 5.57
N GLY A 325 -0.80 -14.44 5.35
CA GLY A 325 -1.65 -13.74 6.31
C GLY A 325 -0.89 -13.29 7.56
N GLY A 326 -1.47 -12.42 8.38
CA GLY A 326 -0.77 -11.85 9.54
C GLY A 326 -1.31 -12.32 10.89
N THR A 327 -2.61 -12.62 10.95
CA THR A 327 -3.34 -12.50 12.22
C THR A 327 -3.75 -13.85 12.79
N ILE A 328 -3.60 -13.94 14.12
CA ILE A 328 -4.34 -14.85 14.98
C ILE A 328 -5.19 -14.03 15.94
N ARG A 329 -6.41 -14.47 16.21
CA ARG A 329 -7.31 -13.78 17.15
C ARG A 329 -8.26 -14.75 17.81
N PHE A 330 -8.47 -14.64 19.10
CA PHE A 330 -9.58 -15.31 19.76
C PHE A 330 -10.89 -14.63 19.38
N GLY A 331 -11.87 -15.44 18.98
CA GLY A 331 -13.22 -14.98 18.74
C GLY A 331 -14.02 -14.82 20.04
N PRO A 332 -15.19 -14.17 19.98
CA PRO A 332 -16.08 -14.02 21.13
C PRO A 332 -16.60 -15.36 21.68
N ASN A 333 -16.41 -16.46 20.93
CA ASN A 333 -16.76 -17.82 21.32
C ASN A 333 -15.61 -18.58 22.01
N GLY A 334 -14.44 -17.95 22.22
CA GLY A 334 -13.29 -18.57 22.87
C GLY A 334 -12.41 -19.44 21.97
N TYR A 335 -12.71 -19.55 20.68
CA TYR A 335 -11.87 -20.29 19.73
C TYR A 335 -10.80 -19.40 19.10
N LEU A 336 -9.69 -20.03 18.70
CA LEU A 336 -8.60 -19.32 18.02
C LEU A 336 -8.84 -19.32 16.50
N TYR A 337 -8.84 -18.13 15.91
CA TYR A 337 -8.95 -17.92 14.47
C TYR A 337 -7.56 -17.65 13.87
N ILE A 338 -7.26 -18.27 12.74
CA ILE A 338 -5.96 -18.18 12.07
C ILE A 338 -6.17 -17.80 10.61
N GLY A 339 -5.68 -16.63 10.20
CA GLY A 339 -5.70 -16.21 8.79
C GLY A 339 -4.51 -16.78 8.03
N LEU A 340 -4.78 -17.42 6.89
CA LEU A 340 -3.79 -17.94 5.96
C LEU A 340 -4.16 -17.49 4.55
N GLY A 341 -3.27 -16.80 3.86
CA GLY A 341 -3.46 -16.48 2.45
C GLY A 341 -3.29 -17.71 1.56
N ASP A 342 -3.47 -17.52 0.25
CA ASP A 342 -3.37 -18.57 -0.78
C ASP A 342 -1.95 -19.15 -0.91
N SER A 343 -0.98 -18.59 -0.18
CA SER A 343 0.42 -18.97 -0.13
C SER A 343 1.15 -18.83 -1.46
N GLY A 344 0.62 -18.05 -2.40
CA GLY A 344 1.14 -17.87 -3.76
C GLY A 344 1.14 -19.17 -4.58
N PRO A 345 1.55 -19.13 -5.87
CA PRO A 345 2.11 -18.00 -6.61
C PRO A 345 1.05 -17.09 -7.23
N GLN A 346 1.50 -16.00 -7.88
CA GLN A 346 0.63 -14.96 -8.42
C GLN A 346 -0.56 -15.50 -9.22
N ARG A 347 -1.73 -14.91 -8.98
CA ARG A 347 -3.04 -15.25 -9.59
C ARG A 347 -3.64 -16.59 -9.15
N ASP A 348 -3.13 -17.22 -8.09
CA ASP A 348 -3.57 -18.51 -7.57
C ASP A 348 -3.84 -19.58 -8.67
N PRO A 349 -2.80 -19.99 -9.41
CA PRO A 349 -2.96 -20.95 -10.51
C PRO A 349 -3.29 -22.38 -10.05
N GLN A 350 -3.36 -22.61 -8.74
CA GLN A 350 -3.75 -23.89 -8.15
C GLN A 350 -5.19 -23.84 -7.60
N GLY A 351 -5.78 -22.65 -7.45
CA GLY A 351 -7.13 -22.47 -6.94
C GLY A 351 -7.22 -22.70 -5.43
N HIS A 352 -6.13 -22.47 -4.70
CA HIS A 352 -6.03 -22.60 -3.26
C HIS A 352 -7.15 -21.84 -2.54
N GLY A 353 -7.51 -20.64 -2.98
CA GLY A 353 -8.61 -19.87 -2.41
C GLY A 353 -9.94 -20.65 -2.39
N GLN A 354 -10.22 -21.36 -3.49
CA GLN A 354 -11.45 -22.13 -3.71
C GLN A 354 -11.38 -23.60 -3.29
N ASP A 355 -10.18 -24.15 -3.14
CA ASP A 355 -9.98 -25.55 -2.73
C ASP A 355 -10.17 -25.70 -1.21
N LEU A 356 -11.17 -26.49 -0.82
CA LEU A 356 -11.47 -26.79 0.58
C LEU A 356 -10.58 -27.91 1.15
N GLY A 357 -9.81 -28.61 0.33
CA GLY A 357 -8.89 -29.67 0.73
C GLY A 357 -7.55 -29.17 1.26
N VAL A 358 -7.30 -27.85 1.20
CA VAL A 358 -6.06 -27.19 1.64
C VAL A 358 -6.34 -26.07 2.64
N MET A 359 -5.34 -25.71 3.45
CA MET A 359 -5.44 -24.68 4.49
C MET A 359 -5.25 -23.25 3.96
N TYR A 360 -4.91 -23.08 2.69
CA TYR A 360 -4.52 -21.80 2.09
C TYR A 360 -5.73 -21.01 1.59
N GLY A 361 -5.67 -19.68 1.69
CA GLY A 361 -6.75 -18.77 1.31
C GLY A 361 -7.98 -18.92 2.20
N LYS A 362 -7.74 -19.12 3.51
CA LYS A 362 -8.74 -19.47 4.52
C LYS A 362 -8.58 -18.62 5.78
N ILE A 363 -9.69 -18.44 6.49
CA ILE A 363 -9.67 -18.22 7.93
C ILE A 363 -10.05 -19.56 8.57
N LEU A 364 -9.15 -20.10 9.39
CA LEU A 364 -9.37 -21.33 10.16
C LEU A 364 -9.92 -21.00 11.55
N ARG A 365 -10.64 -21.93 12.17
CA ARG A 365 -11.10 -21.86 13.56
C ARG A 365 -10.82 -23.17 14.30
N ILE A 366 -10.04 -23.11 15.37
CA ILE A 366 -9.60 -24.27 16.16
C ILE A 366 -9.89 -24.09 17.66
N ASP A 367 -10.00 -25.21 18.38
CA ASP A 367 -10.17 -25.27 19.83
C ASP A 367 -8.83 -25.58 20.50
N VAL A 368 -8.27 -24.64 21.25
CA VAL A 368 -6.95 -24.82 21.90
C VAL A 368 -7.03 -25.44 23.29
N ASP A 369 -8.24 -25.63 23.82
CA ASP A 369 -8.48 -26.15 25.18
C ASP A 369 -8.85 -27.63 25.17
N HIS A 370 -9.40 -28.13 24.05
CA HIS A 370 -9.86 -29.51 23.92
C HIS A 370 -9.15 -30.22 22.76
N PRO A 371 -7.86 -30.57 22.90
CA PRO A 371 -7.09 -31.23 21.83
C PRO A 371 -7.71 -32.56 21.41
N ALA A 372 -7.82 -32.76 20.09
CA ALA A 372 -8.23 -34.03 19.51
C ALA A 372 -7.06 -35.03 19.46
N GLU A 373 -7.36 -36.33 19.35
CA GLU A 373 -6.33 -37.36 19.24
C GLU A 373 -5.38 -37.08 18.05
N GLY A 374 -4.08 -37.02 18.33
CA GLY A 374 -3.04 -36.74 17.33
C GLY A 374 -2.87 -35.26 16.94
N LYS A 375 -3.59 -34.34 17.58
CA LYS A 375 -3.45 -32.88 17.38
C LYS A 375 -3.25 -32.15 18.71
N ASN A 376 -2.59 -31.00 18.67
CA ASN A 376 -2.48 -30.11 19.83
C ASN A 376 -3.65 -29.13 19.97
N TYR A 377 -4.70 -29.33 19.18
CA TYR A 377 -5.95 -28.58 19.15
C TYR A 377 -7.13 -29.50 18.75
N GLY A 378 -8.34 -29.10 19.11
CA GLY A 378 -9.59 -29.69 18.70
C GLY A 378 -10.26 -28.94 17.54
N ILE A 379 -11.31 -29.55 17.02
CA ILE A 379 -12.14 -28.97 15.97
C ILE A 379 -13.49 -28.60 16.58
N PRO A 380 -13.91 -27.32 16.54
CA PRO A 380 -15.25 -26.94 16.93
C PRO A 380 -16.31 -27.71 16.12
N ALA A 381 -17.26 -28.34 16.80
CA ALA A 381 -18.26 -29.19 16.15
C ALA A 381 -19.19 -28.43 15.18
N ASP A 382 -19.33 -27.13 15.38
CA ASP A 382 -20.10 -26.21 14.55
C ASP A 382 -19.28 -25.58 13.41
N ASN A 383 -18.03 -26.03 13.16
CA ASN A 383 -17.30 -25.62 11.96
C ASN A 383 -18.06 -26.04 10.68
N PRO A 384 -18.18 -25.15 9.68
CA PRO A 384 -19.09 -25.33 8.54
C PRO A 384 -18.69 -26.46 7.59
N PHE A 385 -17.48 -27.00 7.71
CA PHE A 385 -16.96 -28.07 6.85
C PHE A 385 -16.68 -29.39 7.57
N VAL A 386 -17.08 -29.52 8.84
CA VAL A 386 -16.97 -30.80 9.57
C VAL A 386 -17.79 -31.88 8.85
N GLY A 387 -17.14 -33.02 8.60
CA GLY A 387 -17.76 -34.18 7.95
C GLY A 387 -18.02 -34.03 6.44
N LYS A 388 -17.64 -32.90 5.82
CA LYS A 388 -17.75 -32.73 4.36
C LYS A 388 -16.58 -33.41 3.66
N ALA A 389 -16.88 -34.35 2.76
CA ALA A 389 -15.87 -35.09 2.02
C ALA A 389 -14.97 -34.16 1.21
N GLY A 390 -13.65 -34.30 1.37
CA GLY A 390 -12.65 -33.49 0.68
C GLY A 390 -12.46 -32.07 1.23
N ALA A 391 -13.13 -31.71 2.32
CA ALA A 391 -12.95 -30.42 2.98
C ALA A 391 -12.21 -30.59 4.32
N LEU A 392 -11.32 -29.64 4.64
CA LEU A 392 -10.65 -29.59 5.93
C LEU A 392 -11.62 -29.06 7.00
N PRO A 393 -11.77 -29.77 8.14
CA PRO A 393 -12.72 -29.40 9.16
C PRO A 393 -12.32 -28.14 9.95
N GLU A 394 -11.07 -27.66 9.84
CA GLU A 394 -10.58 -26.41 10.43
C GLU A 394 -11.15 -25.17 9.75
N ILE A 395 -11.62 -25.27 8.50
CA ILE A 395 -12.03 -24.11 7.71
C ILE A 395 -13.26 -23.46 8.33
N TRP A 396 -13.17 -22.14 8.57
CA TRP A 396 -14.28 -21.31 9.01
C TRP A 396 -14.83 -20.44 7.87
N ALA A 397 -13.96 -19.82 7.08
CA ALA A 397 -14.30 -19.10 5.85
C ALA A 397 -13.19 -19.30 4.80
N TYR A 398 -13.48 -19.09 3.52
CA TYR A 398 -12.56 -19.36 2.41
C TYR A 398 -12.68 -18.35 1.26
N GLY A 399 -11.81 -18.48 0.26
CA GLY A 399 -11.80 -17.58 -0.90
C GLY A 399 -11.04 -16.28 -0.64
N PHE A 400 -9.99 -16.32 0.17
CA PHE A 400 -9.12 -15.16 0.41
C PHE A 400 -7.82 -15.24 -0.39
N ARG A 401 -7.22 -14.08 -0.70
CA ARG A 401 -5.88 -14.01 -1.27
C ARG A 401 -4.82 -13.93 -0.16
N GLU A 402 -4.92 -12.91 0.68
CA GLU A 402 -4.06 -12.66 1.84
C GLU A 402 -4.84 -11.89 2.93
N PRO A 403 -5.60 -12.60 3.80
CA PRO A 403 -6.31 -11.99 4.91
C PRO A 403 -5.29 -11.55 5.97
N TYR A 404 -4.78 -10.32 5.86
CA TYR A 404 -3.61 -9.85 6.61
C TYR A 404 -3.97 -9.49 8.06
N ARG A 405 -4.71 -8.39 8.28
CA ARG A 405 -5.33 -8.06 9.59
C ARG A 405 -6.82 -8.26 9.58
N PHE A 406 -7.31 -8.85 10.66
CA PHE A 406 -8.73 -8.94 10.97
C PHE A 406 -8.99 -8.67 12.45
N SER A 407 -10.17 -8.15 12.75
CA SER A 407 -10.59 -7.83 14.11
C SER A 407 -12.09 -8.11 14.28
N TRP A 408 -12.47 -8.44 15.51
CA TRP A 408 -13.86 -8.54 15.91
C TRP A 408 -14.35 -7.19 16.39
N ASP A 409 -15.48 -6.74 15.89
CA ASP A 409 -16.20 -5.65 16.53
C ASP A 409 -16.80 -6.16 17.85
N ARG A 410 -16.34 -5.59 18.98
CA ARG A 410 -16.74 -5.98 20.33
C ARG A 410 -18.24 -5.82 20.61
N GLU A 411 -18.93 -4.97 19.85
CA GLU A 411 -20.35 -4.69 20.07
C GLU A 411 -21.25 -5.59 19.19
N THR A 412 -20.93 -5.73 17.90
CA THR A 412 -21.76 -6.49 16.96
C THR A 412 -21.35 -7.96 16.81
N GLY A 413 -20.09 -8.29 17.12
CA GLY A 413 -19.52 -9.61 16.86
C GLY A 413 -19.17 -9.87 15.39
N ASP A 414 -19.24 -8.86 14.52
CA ASP A 414 -18.82 -8.98 13.12
C ASP A 414 -17.29 -9.08 13.00
N LEU A 415 -16.81 -9.99 12.12
CA LEU A 415 -15.40 -10.11 11.78
C LEU A 415 -15.07 -9.22 10.57
N TRP A 416 -14.26 -8.20 10.80
CA TRP A 416 -13.74 -7.34 9.73
C TRP A 416 -12.38 -7.82 9.26
N VAL A 417 -12.17 -7.87 7.95
CA VAL A 417 -10.95 -8.40 7.33
C VAL A 417 -10.46 -7.44 6.26
N GLY A 418 -9.18 -7.05 6.32
CA GLY A 418 -8.46 -6.51 5.16
C GLY A 418 -7.81 -7.66 4.39
N ASP A 419 -8.21 -7.86 3.14
CA ASP A 419 -7.64 -8.89 2.26
C ASP A 419 -6.80 -8.20 1.17
N VAL A 420 -5.49 -8.49 1.16
CA VAL A 420 -4.56 -7.85 0.23
C VAL A 420 -4.78 -8.44 -1.15
N GLY A 421 -5.21 -7.58 -2.06
CA GLY A 421 -5.51 -7.96 -3.44
C GLY A 421 -4.26 -8.07 -4.30
N GLN A 422 -4.48 -8.21 -5.60
CA GLN A 422 -3.44 -8.59 -6.57
C GLN A 422 -2.76 -7.36 -7.16
N ASP A 423 -3.01 -7.06 -8.43
CA ASP A 423 -2.23 -6.11 -9.22
C ASP A 423 -2.88 -4.72 -9.23
N GLN A 424 -4.14 -4.61 -8.78
CA GLN A 424 -4.96 -3.42 -9.05
C GLN A 424 -5.91 -3.00 -7.94
N ILE A 425 -6.39 -3.94 -7.11
CA ILE A 425 -7.49 -3.70 -6.17
C ILE A 425 -7.08 -4.19 -4.79
N GLU A 426 -7.57 -3.51 -3.76
CA GLU A 426 -7.53 -3.93 -2.36
C GLU A 426 -8.96 -3.97 -1.80
N GLU A 427 -9.21 -4.79 -0.77
CA GLU A 427 -10.58 -4.96 -0.26
C GLU A 427 -10.70 -5.06 1.28
N VAL A 428 -11.85 -4.61 1.76
CA VAL A 428 -12.28 -4.70 3.16
C VAL A 428 -13.64 -5.39 3.22
N SER A 429 -13.74 -6.45 4.02
CA SER A 429 -14.90 -7.34 4.06
C SER A 429 -15.38 -7.60 5.49
N ILE A 430 -16.70 -7.82 5.64
CA ILE A 430 -17.29 -8.42 6.84
C ILE A 430 -17.58 -9.88 6.53
N VAL A 431 -16.97 -10.78 7.30
CA VAL A 431 -16.98 -12.23 7.05
C VAL A 431 -17.82 -12.96 8.08
N ARG A 432 -18.59 -13.94 7.61
CA ARG A 432 -19.37 -14.86 8.45
C ARG A 432 -19.00 -16.31 8.19
N VAL A 433 -19.49 -17.18 9.07
CA VAL A 433 -19.22 -18.62 9.04
C VAL A 433 -19.62 -19.24 7.69
N GLY A 434 -18.69 -19.98 7.09
CA GLY A 434 -18.88 -20.75 5.86
C GLY A 434 -18.85 -19.94 4.58
N GLU A 435 -18.63 -18.63 4.64
CA GLU A 435 -18.68 -17.75 3.47
C GLU A 435 -17.45 -17.93 2.56
N ASN A 436 -17.68 -17.68 1.27
CA ASN A 436 -16.69 -17.66 0.20
C ASN A 436 -16.47 -16.22 -0.26
N LEU A 437 -15.26 -15.70 -0.07
CA LEU A 437 -14.88 -14.33 -0.44
C LEU A 437 -14.43 -14.21 -1.90
N GLY A 438 -14.43 -15.32 -2.63
CA GLY A 438 -14.38 -15.31 -4.08
C GLY A 438 -13.01 -15.34 -4.71
N TRP A 439 -11.89 -15.16 -4.00
CA TRP A 439 -10.57 -15.29 -4.62
C TRP A 439 -10.33 -16.73 -5.12
N ASN A 440 -9.86 -16.97 -6.36
CA ASN A 440 -9.50 -15.99 -7.40
C ASN A 440 -10.58 -15.81 -8.50
N VAL A 441 -11.84 -16.17 -8.25
CA VAL A 441 -12.97 -15.91 -9.15
C VAL A 441 -13.30 -14.41 -9.21
N TYR A 442 -13.22 -13.72 -8.08
CA TYR A 442 -13.40 -12.26 -7.95
C TYR A 442 -12.17 -11.62 -7.29
N GLU A 443 -11.96 -10.34 -7.61
CA GLU A 443 -11.05 -9.43 -6.91
C GLU A 443 -11.82 -8.11 -6.69
N GLY A 444 -12.09 -7.76 -5.43
CA GLY A 444 -13.06 -6.74 -5.11
C GLY A 444 -14.46 -7.07 -5.66
N HIS A 445 -15.06 -6.12 -6.39
CA HIS A 445 -16.35 -6.30 -7.05
C HIS A 445 -16.22 -6.87 -8.49
N HIS A 446 -15.00 -7.11 -8.97
CA HIS A 446 -14.72 -7.42 -10.36
C HIS A 446 -14.50 -8.93 -10.59
N PRO A 447 -15.12 -9.54 -11.64
CA PRO A 447 -14.79 -10.91 -12.06
C PRO A 447 -13.31 -11.02 -12.49
N TYR A 448 -12.52 -11.80 -11.78
CA TYR A 448 -11.08 -11.92 -12.01
C TYR A 448 -10.71 -13.13 -12.89
N SER A 449 -11.28 -14.31 -12.60
CA SER A 449 -10.96 -15.56 -13.30
C SER A 449 -12.17 -16.47 -13.41
N GLU A 450 -12.35 -17.08 -14.58
CA GLU A 450 -13.37 -18.12 -14.78
C GLU A 450 -12.84 -19.53 -14.44
N THR A 451 -11.54 -19.68 -14.15
CA THR A 451 -10.87 -20.99 -14.02
C THR A 451 -11.46 -21.85 -12.90
N TYR A 452 -11.78 -21.24 -11.76
CA TYR A 452 -12.30 -21.92 -10.57
C TYR A 452 -13.74 -21.54 -10.24
N ARG A 453 -14.42 -20.86 -11.17
CA ARG A 453 -15.82 -20.48 -11.00
C ARG A 453 -16.69 -21.73 -10.98
N ARG A 454 -17.50 -21.90 -9.93
CA ARG A 454 -18.46 -23.00 -9.82
C ARG A 454 -19.87 -22.47 -10.03
N ASN A 455 -20.66 -23.22 -10.80
CA ASN A 455 -22.06 -22.90 -11.02
C ASN A 455 -22.82 -22.94 -9.69
N GLN A 456 -23.69 -21.95 -9.48
CA GLN A 456 -24.56 -21.83 -8.29
C GLN A 456 -23.81 -21.59 -6.97
N GLU A 457 -22.51 -21.30 -7.01
CA GLU A 457 -21.78 -20.82 -5.84
C GLU A 457 -22.09 -19.35 -5.58
N SER A 458 -22.25 -19.00 -4.30
CA SER A 458 -22.41 -17.61 -3.87
C SER A 458 -21.07 -17.06 -3.39
N TYR A 459 -20.70 -15.90 -3.90
CA TYR A 459 -19.50 -15.17 -3.51
C TYR A 459 -19.93 -13.92 -2.75
N VAL A 460 -19.27 -13.65 -1.63
CA VAL A 460 -19.57 -12.51 -0.77
C VAL A 460 -18.81 -11.30 -1.28
N GLU A 461 -19.54 -10.25 -1.62
CA GLU A 461 -18.95 -8.98 -2.02
C GLU A 461 -18.28 -8.29 -0.81
N PRO A 462 -17.15 -7.58 -1.02
CA PRO A 462 -16.56 -6.78 0.05
C PRO A 462 -17.49 -5.64 0.44
N VAL A 463 -17.29 -5.09 1.64
CA VAL A 463 -17.96 -3.83 2.03
C VAL A 463 -17.42 -2.70 1.15
N MET A 464 -16.12 -2.71 0.88
CA MET A 464 -15.45 -1.71 0.05
C MET A 464 -14.27 -2.34 -0.68
N SER A 465 -14.08 -1.94 -1.94
CA SER A 465 -12.83 -2.14 -2.69
C SER A 465 -12.26 -0.79 -3.12
N TYR A 466 -10.94 -0.71 -3.25
CA TYR A 466 -10.26 0.50 -3.74
C TYR A 466 -9.08 0.15 -4.63
N THR A 467 -8.73 1.04 -5.55
CA THR A 467 -7.69 0.78 -6.53
C THR A 467 -6.30 1.15 -6.01
N HIS A 468 -5.28 0.63 -6.70
CA HIS A 468 -3.86 0.94 -6.44
C HIS A 468 -3.48 2.40 -6.60
N ARG A 469 -4.41 3.24 -7.08
CA ARG A 469 -4.30 4.69 -7.05
C ARG A 469 -4.33 5.23 -5.61
N LEU A 470 -5.16 4.66 -4.74
CA LEU A 470 -5.33 5.07 -3.35
C LEU A 470 -4.38 4.33 -2.40
N GLY A 471 -4.27 3.01 -2.53
CA GLY A 471 -3.46 2.14 -1.68
C GLY A 471 -3.13 0.83 -2.39
N ALA A 472 -2.03 0.17 -2.03
CA ALA A 472 -1.53 -0.99 -2.77
C ALA A 472 -1.22 -2.23 -1.91
N SER A 473 -1.62 -2.19 -0.64
CA SER A 473 -1.59 -3.31 0.30
C SER A 473 -2.43 -2.93 1.52
N VAL A 474 -3.70 -3.35 1.55
CA VAL A 474 -4.59 -3.06 2.68
C VAL A 474 -4.07 -3.68 3.96
N THR A 475 -3.95 -2.88 5.02
CA THR A 475 -3.57 -3.39 6.34
C THR A 475 -4.76 -4.03 7.02
N GLY A 476 -5.97 -3.48 6.86
CA GLY A 476 -7.12 -3.72 7.74
C GLY A 476 -7.09 -2.81 8.98
N GLY A 477 -7.99 -3.02 9.94
CA GLY A 477 -8.05 -2.25 11.17
C GLY A 477 -9.19 -2.64 12.10
N TYR A 478 -9.83 -1.66 12.75
CA TYR A 478 -10.77 -1.85 13.88
C TYR A 478 -11.99 -0.94 13.76
N VAL A 479 -13.14 -1.41 14.24
CA VAL A 479 -14.30 -0.55 14.48
C VAL A 479 -14.00 0.33 15.70
N TYR A 480 -14.13 1.65 15.56
CA TYR A 480 -13.91 2.59 16.65
C TYR A 480 -15.04 2.48 17.67
N ARG A 481 -14.68 2.17 18.92
CA ARG A 481 -15.57 2.08 20.09
C ARG A 481 -15.08 2.91 21.27
N GLY A 482 -14.22 3.89 20.99
CA GLY A 482 -13.62 4.79 21.97
C GLY A 482 -14.60 5.88 22.43
N LYS A 483 -14.23 6.55 23.52
CA LYS A 483 -15.06 7.58 24.15
C LYS A 483 -14.64 9.00 23.77
N GLN A 484 -13.42 9.19 23.27
CA GLN A 484 -12.89 10.51 22.92
C GLN A 484 -13.58 11.12 21.70
N ALA A 485 -14.10 10.30 20.79
CA ALA A 485 -14.79 10.75 19.59
C ALA A 485 -16.12 10.00 19.36
N PRO A 486 -17.19 10.30 20.11
CA PRO A 486 -18.47 9.60 19.98
C PRO A 486 -19.08 9.62 18.56
N GLN A 487 -18.79 10.65 17.78
CA GLN A 487 -19.19 10.77 16.36
C GLN A 487 -18.55 9.70 15.44
N MET A 488 -17.49 9.05 15.91
CA MET A 488 -16.78 7.97 15.21
C MET A 488 -17.26 6.59 15.65
N ASP A 489 -18.19 6.47 16.60
CA ASP A 489 -18.70 5.17 17.03
C ASP A 489 -19.27 4.37 15.85
N GLY A 490 -18.84 3.12 15.73
CA GLY A 490 -19.25 2.22 14.65
C GLY A 490 -18.52 2.41 13.31
N TRP A 491 -17.63 3.40 13.19
CA TRP A 491 -16.80 3.55 12.00
C TRP A 491 -15.64 2.55 12.00
N TYR A 492 -15.47 1.82 10.90
CA TYR A 492 -14.31 0.97 10.70
C TYR A 492 -13.13 1.79 10.21
N LEU A 493 -12.07 1.85 11.03
CA LEU A 493 -10.82 2.54 10.72
C LEU A 493 -9.84 1.53 10.14
N PHE A 494 -9.23 1.86 9.00
CA PHE A 494 -8.27 0.99 8.33
C PHE A 494 -7.22 1.83 7.60
N GLY A 495 -6.18 1.17 7.13
CA GLY A 495 -5.11 1.83 6.40
C GLY A 495 -4.45 0.93 5.37
N ASP A 496 -3.44 1.49 4.73
CA ASP A 496 -2.67 0.84 3.67
C ASP A 496 -1.18 0.87 4.02
N PHE A 497 -0.51 -0.27 3.86
CA PHE A 497 0.90 -0.42 4.17
C PHE A 497 1.76 0.47 3.26
N GLU A 498 1.57 0.44 1.94
CA GLU A 498 2.42 1.16 0.98
C GLU A 498 2.13 2.66 0.97
N ARG A 499 0.84 3.05 0.93
CA ARG A 499 0.43 4.44 0.76
C ARG A 499 0.20 5.19 2.06
N ARG A 500 0.24 4.49 3.20
CA ARG A 500 0.13 5.05 4.55
C ARG A 500 -1.18 5.79 4.77
N GLY A 501 -2.16 5.65 3.87
CA GLY A 501 -3.47 6.28 4.02
C GLY A 501 -4.18 5.71 5.23
N ILE A 502 -4.95 6.55 5.90
CA ILE A 502 -5.87 6.16 6.98
C ILE A 502 -7.26 6.62 6.56
N TRP A 503 -8.20 5.68 6.56
CA TRP A 503 -9.58 5.93 6.18
C TRP A 503 -10.54 5.43 7.25
N ALA A 504 -11.75 5.98 7.23
CA ALA A 504 -12.86 5.51 8.00
C ALA A 504 -14.02 5.21 7.07
N LEU A 505 -14.66 4.06 7.25
CA LEU A 505 -15.90 3.71 6.55
C LEU A 505 -17.00 3.34 7.54
N ILE A 506 -18.25 3.52 7.12
CA ILE A 506 -19.44 3.04 7.82
C ILE A 506 -20.36 2.32 6.84
N GLN A 507 -21.05 1.30 7.32
CA GLN A 507 -21.86 0.40 6.49
C GLN A 507 -23.23 0.12 7.13
N HIS A 508 -24.17 -0.31 6.29
CA HIS A 508 -25.43 -0.93 6.71
C HIS A 508 -25.64 -2.23 5.93
N ASP A 509 -25.85 -3.36 6.62
CA ASP A 509 -26.03 -4.69 6.02
C ASP A 509 -24.93 -5.10 5.00
N ARG A 510 -23.67 -4.87 5.37
CA ARG A 510 -22.45 -5.05 4.55
C ARG A 510 -22.39 -4.17 3.31
N LYS A 511 -23.22 -3.13 3.22
CA LYS A 511 -23.17 -2.14 2.14
C LYS A 511 -22.57 -0.84 2.64
N LEU A 512 -21.51 -0.40 1.98
CA LEU A 512 -20.86 0.87 2.27
C LEU A 512 -21.88 2.01 2.21
N THR A 513 -21.95 2.79 3.29
CA THR A 513 -22.78 3.99 3.37
C THR A 513 -21.92 5.23 3.13
N GLN A 514 -20.72 5.28 3.72
CA GLN A 514 -19.79 6.39 3.55
C GLN A 514 -18.36 5.95 3.82
N VAL A 515 -17.40 6.57 3.13
CA VAL A 515 -15.97 6.48 3.39
C VAL A 515 -15.31 7.85 3.31
N VAL A 516 -14.35 8.13 4.19
CA VAL A 516 -13.58 9.38 4.22
C VAL A 516 -12.10 9.13 4.54
N THR A 517 -11.24 10.02 4.06
CA THR A 517 -9.80 10.03 4.40
C THR A 517 -9.59 10.75 5.72
N LEU A 518 -9.14 10.02 6.74
CA LEU A 518 -8.82 10.55 8.07
C LEU A 518 -7.40 11.10 8.17
N GLY A 519 -6.50 10.70 7.28
CA GLY A 519 -5.12 11.19 7.31
C GLY A 519 -4.15 10.29 6.58
N ARG A 520 -2.87 10.51 6.85
CA ARG A 520 -1.76 9.70 6.37
C ARG A 520 -0.76 9.49 7.50
N ALA A 521 -0.34 8.26 7.70
CA ALA A 521 0.67 7.91 8.69
C ALA A 521 2.09 8.36 8.25
N PRO A 522 2.99 8.70 9.19
CA PRO A 522 4.38 9.02 8.87
C PRO A 522 5.14 7.83 8.26
N SER A 523 4.82 6.60 8.67
CA SER A 523 5.46 5.35 8.25
C SER A 523 4.43 4.32 7.77
N ARG A 524 4.90 3.27 7.07
CA ARG A 524 4.07 2.14 6.60
C ARG A 524 3.37 1.46 7.78
N ILE A 525 2.09 1.18 7.60
CA ILE A 525 1.19 0.74 8.68
C ILE A 525 1.10 -0.78 8.70
N THR A 526 1.64 -1.44 9.74
CA THR A 526 1.57 -2.91 9.88
C THR A 526 0.36 -3.40 10.65
N ALA A 527 -0.19 -2.57 11.52
CA ALA A 527 -1.40 -2.88 12.28
C ALA A 527 -2.04 -1.61 12.83
N PHE A 528 -3.34 -1.72 13.07
CA PHE A 528 -4.05 -0.91 14.05
C PHE A 528 -4.23 -1.77 15.31
N VAL A 529 -4.43 -1.14 16.46
CA VAL A 529 -4.71 -1.82 17.72
C VAL A 529 -5.72 -1.01 18.50
N GLU A 530 -6.64 -1.69 19.17
CA GLU A 530 -7.61 -1.07 20.06
C GLU A 530 -7.16 -1.24 21.51
N ASP A 531 -7.18 -0.16 22.29
CA ASP A 531 -6.91 -0.17 23.72
C ASP A 531 -8.14 -0.59 24.55
N PRO A 532 -7.97 -0.88 25.86
CA PRO A 532 -9.08 -1.24 26.74
C PRO A 532 -10.21 -0.20 26.81
N ASP A 533 -9.93 1.07 26.48
CA ASP A 533 -10.93 2.14 26.46
C ASP A 533 -11.62 2.29 25.08
N GLY A 534 -11.18 1.54 24.07
CA GLY A 534 -11.68 1.62 22.69
C GLY A 534 -10.95 2.63 21.80
N GLU A 535 -9.88 3.25 22.29
CA GLU A 535 -9.07 4.18 21.51
C GLU A 535 -8.05 3.43 20.64
N ILE A 536 -7.69 4.01 19.50
CA ILE A 536 -6.95 3.30 18.45
C ILE A 536 -5.49 3.74 18.39
N GLN A 537 -4.59 2.77 18.22
CA GLN A 537 -3.17 2.97 17.96
C GLN A 537 -2.81 2.50 16.54
N VAL A 538 -1.76 3.08 15.96
CA VAL A 538 -1.22 2.76 14.63
C VAL A 538 0.25 2.38 14.75
N ILE A 539 0.64 1.25 14.16
CA ILE A 539 2.01 0.72 14.23
C ILE A 539 2.81 1.17 13.01
N GLY A 540 3.84 2.00 13.21
CA GLY A 540 4.77 2.47 12.18
C GLY A 540 5.96 1.53 12.01
N PHE A 541 6.09 0.94 10.82
CA PHE A 541 7.07 -0.11 10.55
C PHE A 541 8.51 0.41 10.38
N ASP A 542 8.70 1.42 9.53
CA ASP A 542 10.02 1.88 9.10
C ASP A 542 10.68 2.80 10.13
N ASP A 543 9.89 3.67 10.76
CA ASP A 543 10.38 4.59 11.77
C ASP A 543 10.50 3.93 13.16
N GLY A 544 9.81 2.79 13.35
CA GLY A 544 9.79 2.06 14.60
C GLY A 544 8.94 2.73 15.69
N ILE A 545 7.98 3.57 15.32
CA ILE A 545 7.15 4.34 16.26
C ILE A 545 5.75 3.75 16.33
N ILE A 546 5.24 3.60 17.54
CA ILE A 546 3.82 3.31 17.79
C ILE A 546 3.13 4.64 18.07
N TYR A 547 2.07 4.92 17.33
CA TYR A 547 1.33 6.17 17.38
C TYR A 547 -0.02 5.98 18.06
N GLN A 548 -0.43 6.94 18.88
CA GLN A 548 -1.84 7.15 19.22
C GLN A 548 -2.52 7.83 18.04
N LEU A 549 -3.63 7.26 17.55
CA LEU A 549 -4.53 7.95 16.64
C LEU A 549 -5.51 8.77 17.48
N ASP A 550 -5.22 10.06 17.64
CA ASP A 550 -6.07 10.99 18.36
C ASP A 550 -7.26 11.40 17.47
N MET A 551 -8.42 10.88 17.84
CA MET A 551 -9.69 11.10 17.14
C MET A 551 -10.50 12.26 17.73
N SER A 552 -10.04 12.92 18.80
CA SER A 552 -10.81 13.93 19.54
C SER A 552 -11.29 15.10 18.67
N SER A 553 -10.52 15.47 17.64
CA SER A 553 -10.88 16.49 16.66
C SER A 553 -11.47 15.96 15.36
N ALA A 554 -11.57 14.64 15.17
CA ALA A 554 -11.97 14.05 13.90
C ALA A 554 -13.47 14.28 13.64
N ASP A 555 -13.82 14.64 12.41
CA ASP A 555 -15.20 14.80 11.94
C ASP A 555 -15.36 14.03 10.64
N PRO A 556 -16.05 12.86 10.67
CA PRO A 556 -16.07 11.92 9.56
C PRO A 556 -16.99 12.37 8.42
N ARG A 557 -17.61 13.56 8.49
CA ARG A 557 -18.39 14.10 7.38
C ARG A 557 -17.47 14.39 6.18
N PRO A 558 -17.88 14.09 4.94
CA PRO A 558 -17.04 14.33 3.78
C PRO A 558 -16.82 15.83 3.60
N LEU A 559 -15.57 16.24 3.43
CA LEU A 559 -15.18 17.62 3.18
C LEU A 559 -15.79 18.07 1.84
N GLN A 560 -16.62 19.11 1.91
CA GLN A 560 -17.18 19.70 0.71
C GLN A 560 -16.14 20.58 0.00
N VAL A 561 -15.93 20.34 -1.28
CA VAL A 561 -14.99 21.09 -2.12
C VAL A 561 -15.76 21.78 -3.23
N GLN A 562 -15.65 23.10 -3.28
CA GLN A 562 -16.16 23.91 -4.37
C GLN A 562 -15.02 24.26 -5.32
N VAL A 563 -15.02 23.68 -6.51
CA VAL A 563 -14.04 24.00 -7.56
C VAL A 563 -14.36 25.38 -8.15
N LEU A 564 -13.39 26.28 -8.13
CA LEU A 564 -13.53 27.67 -8.61
C LEU A 564 -12.93 27.84 -10.00
N ALA A 565 -11.78 27.21 -10.23
CA ALA A 565 -11.11 27.10 -11.52
C ALA A 565 -10.41 25.74 -11.56
N ASP A 566 -10.88 24.82 -12.38
CA ASP A 566 -10.34 23.45 -12.38
C ASP A 566 -9.00 23.34 -13.13
N LEU A 567 -8.23 22.29 -12.87
CA LEU A 567 -7.03 21.95 -13.62
C LEU A 567 -7.33 21.72 -15.11
N GLY A 568 -6.34 21.97 -15.96
CA GLY A 568 -6.39 21.71 -17.40
C GLY A 568 -6.48 20.23 -17.76
N GLU A 569 -6.05 19.34 -16.87
CA GLU A 569 -6.22 17.89 -17.08
C GLU A 569 -7.67 17.43 -16.89
N ARG A 570 -8.41 18.06 -15.96
CA ARG A 570 -9.80 17.70 -15.65
C ARG A 570 -10.81 18.45 -16.49
N SER A 571 -10.47 19.68 -16.87
CA SER A 571 -11.29 20.55 -17.71
C SER A 571 -10.46 21.06 -18.87
N ALA A 572 -11.04 21.35 -20.03
CA ALA A 572 -10.33 22.04 -21.11
C ALA A 572 -10.12 23.54 -20.78
N ALA A 573 -9.48 23.82 -19.64
CA ALA A 573 -9.25 25.16 -19.12
C ALA A 573 -8.42 25.99 -20.10
N VAL A 574 -9.01 27.05 -20.64
CA VAL A 574 -8.31 28.00 -21.53
C VAL A 574 -7.76 29.16 -20.71
N TRP A 575 -6.49 29.47 -20.92
CA TRP A 575 -5.78 30.60 -20.33
C TRP A 575 -5.40 31.60 -21.42
N LYS A 576 -5.32 32.87 -21.02
CA LYS A 576 -4.60 33.89 -21.78
C LYS A 576 -3.12 33.83 -21.44
N TYR A 577 -2.24 34.04 -22.42
CA TYR A 577 -0.81 34.04 -22.17
C TYR A 577 0.00 35.01 -23.03
N SER A 578 1.14 35.44 -22.46
CA SER A 578 2.18 36.23 -23.14
C SER A 578 3.56 35.60 -22.92
N SER A 579 4.40 35.68 -23.94
CA SER A 579 5.84 35.39 -23.85
C SER A 579 6.69 36.65 -23.75
N ASP A 580 6.07 37.82 -23.91
CA ASP A 580 6.69 39.13 -23.72
C ASP A 580 6.34 39.64 -22.31
N ALA A 581 7.34 40.23 -21.65
CA ALA A 581 7.18 40.77 -20.30
C ALA A 581 6.09 41.87 -20.29
N PRO A 582 5.02 41.70 -19.51
CA PRO A 582 3.96 42.71 -19.39
C PRO A 582 4.34 43.81 -18.39
N SER A 583 3.47 44.82 -18.23
CA SER A 583 3.64 45.86 -17.21
C SER A 583 3.48 45.29 -15.79
N GLU A 584 3.92 46.03 -14.75
CA GLU A 584 3.92 45.52 -13.37
C GLU A 584 2.52 45.17 -12.83
N ASP A 585 1.46 45.80 -13.33
CA ASP A 585 0.06 45.57 -12.97
C ASP A 585 -0.58 44.37 -13.70
N TRP A 586 0.20 43.59 -14.46
CA TRP A 586 -0.32 42.50 -15.29
C TRP A 586 -1.07 41.42 -14.55
N ALA A 587 -0.96 41.30 -13.22
CA ALA A 587 -1.69 40.33 -12.41
C ALA A 587 -3.05 40.86 -11.90
N ASP A 588 -3.31 42.16 -12.07
CA ASP A 588 -4.51 42.81 -11.55
C ASP A 588 -5.76 42.49 -12.38
N ILE A 589 -6.93 42.60 -11.75
CA ILE A 589 -8.23 42.34 -12.40
C ILE A 589 -8.48 43.29 -13.59
N GLY A 590 -8.02 44.53 -13.48
CA GLY A 590 -8.26 45.60 -14.44
C GLY A 590 -7.29 45.64 -15.64
N PHE A 591 -6.25 44.80 -15.64
CA PHE A 591 -5.26 44.78 -16.71
C PHE A 591 -5.88 44.35 -18.05
N ASP A 592 -5.54 45.07 -19.12
CA ASP A 592 -5.98 44.78 -20.48
C ASP A 592 -5.11 43.71 -21.13
N ASP A 593 -5.61 42.48 -21.12
CA ASP A 593 -5.02 41.31 -21.76
C ASP A 593 -5.73 40.94 -23.08
N ALA A 594 -6.40 41.89 -23.74
CA ALA A 594 -7.09 41.62 -25.01
C ALA A 594 -6.12 41.18 -26.13
N GLY A 595 -4.87 41.64 -26.09
CA GLY A 595 -3.83 41.29 -27.05
C GLY A 595 -3.10 39.97 -26.77
N TRP A 596 -3.42 39.28 -25.68
CA TRP A 596 -2.72 38.05 -25.28
C TRP A 596 -3.23 36.84 -26.08
N ASN A 597 -2.36 35.83 -26.23
CA ASN A 597 -2.71 34.58 -26.91
C ASN A 597 -3.65 33.74 -26.04
N LEU A 598 -4.41 32.83 -26.64
CA LEU A 598 -5.25 31.87 -25.94
C LEU A 598 -4.68 30.46 -26.08
N GLY A 599 -4.63 29.72 -24.97
CA GLY A 599 -4.12 28.36 -24.96
C GLY A 599 -4.76 27.50 -23.87
N PRO A 600 -5.18 26.26 -24.16
CA PRO A 600 -5.59 25.32 -23.13
C PRO A 600 -4.40 24.90 -22.23
N SER A 601 -4.59 24.82 -20.92
CA SER A 601 -3.61 24.17 -20.02
C SER A 601 -3.77 22.64 -20.06
N PRO A 602 -2.76 21.83 -19.70
CA PRO A 602 -1.39 22.21 -19.28
C PRO A 602 -0.53 22.89 -20.34
N PHE A 603 0.33 23.82 -19.90
CA PHE A 603 1.37 24.48 -20.72
C PHE A 603 2.71 23.76 -20.57
N GLY A 604 3.53 23.73 -21.61
CA GLY A 604 4.88 23.16 -21.51
C GLY A 604 5.57 22.93 -22.85
N THR A 605 6.75 22.32 -22.84
CA THR A 605 7.47 21.98 -24.07
C THR A 605 6.85 20.75 -24.76
N THR A 606 6.63 20.83 -26.09
CA THR A 606 6.04 19.73 -26.89
C THR A 606 7.06 18.78 -27.50
N SER A 607 8.35 19.18 -27.55
CA SER A 607 9.45 18.40 -28.12
C SER A 607 9.74 17.08 -27.36
N GLN A 608 9.02 16.84 -26.27
CA GLN A 608 9.32 15.79 -25.30
C GLN A 608 8.13 14.85 -24.97
N GLY A 609 7.27 14.53 -25.93
CA GLY A 609 6.38 13.34 -25.85
C GLY A 609 5.29 13.35 -24.77
N ARG A 610 5.08 14.45 -24.05
CA ARG A 610 4.04 14.55 -23.03
C ARG A 610 2.66 14.52 -23.67
N ARG A 611 1.87 13.50 -23.33
CA ARG A 611 0.51 13.31 -23.88
C ARG A 611 -0.49 14.37 -23.41
N ASN A 612 -0.17 15.11 -22.34
CA ASN A 612 -1.11 16.02 -21.67
C ASN A 612 -0.78 17.52 -21.84
N VAL A 613 0.33 17.90 -22.51
CA VAL A 613 0.60 19.32 -22.82
C VAL A 613 -0.32 19.75 -23.95
N LYS A 614 -1.15 20.77 -23.70
CA LYS A 614 -2.11 21.30 -24.68
C LYS A 614 -1.66 22.61 -25.31
N THR A 615 -0.82 23.40 -24.62
CA THR A 615 -0.22 24.62 -25.18
C THR A 615 1.31 24.60 -25.09
N PRO A 616 2.03 24.72 -26.23
CA PRO A 616 3.48 24.81 -26.25
C PRO A 616 4.00 26.08 -25.55
N TRP A 617 5.08 25.97 -24.78
CA TRP A 617 5.79 27.08 -24.15
C TRP A 617 7.33 26.92 -24.28
N ASP A 618 7.93 27.70 -25.18
CA ASP A 618 9.37 27.66 -25.49
C ASP A 618 10.14 28.94 -25.12
N SER A 619 9.48 29.97 -24.57
CA SER A 619 10.14 31.19 -24.09
C SER A 619 10.81 30.98 -22.72
N PRO A 620 11.81 31.78 -22.33
CA PRO A 620 12.42 31.68 -20.99
C PRO A 620 11.42 31.92 -19.85
N ARG A 621 10.39 32.73 -20.11
CA ARG A 621 9.31 33.04 -19.17
C ARG A 621 7.97 33.02 -19.89
N ILE A 622 6.90 32.77 -19.14
CA ILE A 622 5.53 32.90 -19.61
C ILE A 622 4.70 33.58 -18.53
N TRP A 623 3.76 34.41 -18.97
CA TRP A 623 2.76 35.01 -18.10
C TRP A 623 1.40 34.48 -18.50
N LEU A 624 0.70 33.85 -17.58
CA LEU A 624 -0.63 33.25 -17.76
C LEU A 624 -1.67 34.04 -16.98
N ARG A 625 -2.86 34.23 -17.54
CA ARG A 625 -4.02 34.81 -16.87
C ARG A 625 -5.27 33.99 -17.16
N ARG A 626 -6.07 33.72 -16.13
CA ARG A 626 -7.37 33.08 -16.27
C ARG A 626 -8.42 33.79 -15.46
N GLU A 627 -9.49 34.17 -16.15
CA GLU A 627 -10.70 34.70 -15.54
C GLU A 627 -11.59 33.57 -15.05
N PHE A 628 -12.20 33.77 -13.88
CA PHE A 628 -13.28 32.95 -13.38
C PHE A 628 -14.30 33.82 -12.63
N GLN A 629 -15.54 33.33 -12.56
CA GLN A 629 -16.66 34.04 -11.97
C GLN A 629 -17.01 33.44 -10.61
N VAL A 630 -17.28 34.29 -9.63
CA VAL A 630 -17.65 33.91 -8.26
C VAL A 630 -19.00 34.52 -7.95
N SER A 631 -20.01 33.72 -7.62
CA SER A 631 -21.32 34.25 -7.20
C SER A 631 -21.25 34.90 -5.82
N SER A 632 -22.25 35.71 -5.47
CA SER A 632 -22.37 36.31 -4.14
C SER A 632 -22.37 35.24 -3.04
N GLU A 633 -23.02 34.09 -3.30
CA GLU A 633 -23.04 32.93 -2.39
C GLU A 633 -21.65 32.32 -2.21
N MET A 634 -20.90 32.13 -3.31
CA MET A 634 -19.54 31.58 -3.26
C MET A 634 -18.56 32.51 -2.53
N ALA A 635 -18.69 33.82 -2.75
CA ALA A 635 -17.89 34.83 -2.08
C ALA A 635 -18.19 34.85 -0.56
N ALA A 636 -19.48 34.80 -0.19
CA ALA A 636 -19.93 34.82 1.19
C ALA A 636 -19.74 33.50 1.95
N ALA A 637 -19.60 32.37 1.25
CA ALA A 637 -19.39 31.08 1.89
C ALA A 637 -18.13 31.09 2.77
N ASN A 638 -18.22 30.62 4.00
CA ASN A 638 -17.03 30.36 4.82
C ASN A 638 -16.22 29.21 4.20
N GLY A 639 -14.90 29.23 4.32
CA GLY A 639 -14.04 28.16 3.81
C GLY A 639 -12.61 28.59 3.54
N ARG A 640 -11.71 27.62 3.37
CA ARG A 640 -10.29 27.85 3.09
C ARG A 640 -10.03 27.70 1.59
N LEU A 641 -9.35 28.66 0.99
CA LEU A 641 -8.90 28.54 -0.40
C LEU A 641 -7.69 27.62 -0.49
N ALA A 642 -7.65 26.81 -1.53
CA ALA A 642 -6.55 25.92 -1.84
C ALA A 642 -6.27 25.95 -3.35
N MET A 643 -5.01 25.82 -3.71
CA MET A 643 -4.56 25.73 -5.09
C MET A 643 -3.94 24.36 -5.35
N ASP A 644 -4.37 23.70 -6.41
CA ASP A 644 -3.67 22.55 -6.95
C ASP A 644 -2.62 23.07 -7.95
N LEU A 645 -1.34 22.80 -7.73
CA LEU A 645 -0.24 23.24 -8.60
C LEU A 645 0.57 22.05 -9.10
N ARG A 646 0.83 22.05 -10.42
CA ARG A 646 1.72 21.11 -11.09
C ARG A 646 2.67 21.89 -11.96
N ALA A 647 3.95 21.87 -11.64
CA ALA A 647 4.92 22.73 -12.32
C ALA A 647 6.31 22.13 -12.40
N LEU A 648 7.06 22.54 -13.41
CA LEU A 648 8.50 22.37 -13.48
C LEU A 648 9.17 23.74 -13.51
N GLY A 649 10.03 24.01 -12.53
CA GLY A 649 10.77 25.25 -12.40
C GLY A 649 10.14 26.23 -11.41
N GLU A 650 10.67 27.44 -11.39
CA GLU A 650 10.17 28.51 -10.53
C GLU A 650 8.86 29.08 -11.09
N MET A 651 7.88 29.24 -10.20
CA MET A 651 6.57 29.77 -10.51
C MET A 651 6.18 30.77 -9.44
N VAL A 652 5.56 31.86 -9.86
CA VAL A 652 4.93 32.84 -8.97
C VAL A 652 3.46 32.92 -9.32
N VAL A 653 2.60 32.68 -8.33
CA VAL A 653 1.15 32.70 -8.52
C VAL A 653 0.55 33.91 -7.83
N TYR A 654 -0.36 34.56 -8.54
CA TYR A 654 -1.10 35.71 -8.09
C TYR A 654 -2.60 35.42 -8.14
N LEU A 655 -3.33 35.95 -7.16
CA LEU A 655 -4.79 36.01 -7.19
C LEU A 655 -5.21 37.47 -7.04
N ASN A 656 -5.90 37.99 -8.06
CA ASN A 656 -6.39 39.37 -8.09
C ASN A 656 -5.29 40.41 -7.81
N GLY A 657 -4.07 40.20 -8.33
CA GLY A 657 -2.90 41.08 -8.13
C GLY A 657 -2.03 40.73 -6.92
N GLN A 658 -2.52 39.97 -5.96
CA GLN A 658 -1.75 39.60 -4.76
C GLN A 658 -0.92 38.34 -5.02
N GLU A 659 0.40 38.37 -4.78
CA GLU A 659 1.24 37.16 -4.76
C GLU A 659 0.76 36.23 -3.64
N ILE A 660 0.38 35.00 -3.99
CA ILE A 660 -0.16 33.99 -3.07
C ILE A 660 0.76 32.79 -2.88
N HIS A 661 1.68 32.55 -3.81
CA HIS A 661 2.63 31.44 -3.74
C HIS A 661 3.84 31.66 -4.64
N ARG A 662 4.99 31.15 -4.22
CA ARG A 662 6.23 31.07 -5.00
C ARG A 662 6.87 29.71 -4.80
N SER A 663 7.10 28.96 -5.88
CA SER A 663 7.81 27.68 -5.81
C SER A 663 9.32 27.89 -5.82
N ALA A 664 10.06 27.02 -5.13
CA ALA A 664 11.48 26.82 -5.41
C ALA A 664 11.62 26.03 -6.73
N GLY A 665 12.70 26.19 -7.50
CA GLY A 665 12.88 25.44 -8.77
C GLY A 665 12.75 23.91 -8.65
N GLY A 666 12.70 23.20 -9.79
CA GLY A 666 12.51 21.74 -9.85
C GLY A 666 11.06 21.28 -10.08
N TRP A 667 10.82 19.96 -9.99
CA TRP A 667 9.53 19.34 -10.29
C TRP A 667 8.57 19.34 -9.09
N HIS A 668 7.38 19.89 -9.29
CA HIS A 668 6.24 19.93 -8.37
C HIS A 668 5.08 19.16 -8.99
N GLY A 669 4.88 17.91 -8.58
CA GLY A 669 3.97 17.00 -9.29
C GLY A 669 2.49 17.17 -8.97
N ASN A 670 2.11 17.15 -7.69
CA ASN A 670 0.71 17.16 -7.22
C ASN A 670 0.61 17.86 -5.86
N GLU A 671 1.03 19.11 -5.81
CA GLU A 671 0.99 19.87 -4.56
C GLU A 671 -0.36 20.57 -4.41
N GLU A 672 -0.97 20.43 -3.24
CA GLU A 672 -2.09 21.26 -2.81
C GLU A 672 -1.57 22.30 -1.83
N ILE A 673 -1.72 23.57 -2.18
CA ILE A 673 -1.23 24.71 -1.40
C ILE A 673 -2.44 25.40 -0.77
N LEU A 674 -2.50 25.40 0.57
CA LEU A 674 -3.48 26.20 1.31
C LEU A 674 -3.10 27.67 1.21
N LEU A 675 -4.03 28.51 0.75
CA LEU A 675 -3.78 29.95 0.62
C LEU A 675 -3.88 30.66 1.98
N PRO A 676 -3.15 31.78 2.17
CA PRO A 676 -3.28 32.62 3.36
C PRO A 676 -4.70 33.13 3.58
N GLU A 677 -5.11 33.31 4.84
CA GLU A 677 -6.46 33.79 5.18
C GLU A 677 -6.73 35.24 4.75
N SER A 678 -5.68 36.01 4.47
CA SER A 678 -5.78 37.36 3.90
C SER A 678 -6.22 37.39 2.43
N VAL A 679 -6.23 36.23 1.77
CA VAL A 679 -6.62 36.09 0.37
C VAL A 679 -8.13 35.94 0.28
N HIS A 680 -8.79 36.86 -0.43
CA HIS A 680 -10.24 36.86 -0.57
C HIS A 680 -10.67 36.89 -2.04
N LEU A 681 -11.77 36.18 -2.34
CA LEU A 681 -12.46 36.28 -3.62
C LEU A 681 -13.38 37.50 -3.63
N ARG A 682 -13.53 38.12 -4.79
CA ARG A 682 -14.53 39.16 -5.03
C ARG A 682 -15.77 38.53 -5.62
N GLU A 683 -16.94 39.09 -5.32
CA GLU A 683 -18.14 38.77 -6.10
C GLU A 683 -17.94 39.20 -7.56
N GLY A 684 -18.33 38.34 -8.50
CA GLY A 684 -18.14 38.53 -9.93
C GLY A 684 -16.75 38.10 -10.40
N LYS A 685 -16.09 38.97 -11.16
CA LYS A 685 -14.85 38.68 -11.88
C LYS A 685 -13.65 38.57 -10.93
N ASN A 686 -12.89 37.48 -11.08
CA ASN A 686 -11.60 37.26 -10.43
C ASN A 686 -10.57 36.77 -11.46
N ILE A 687 -9.28 36.96 -11.15
CA ILE A 687 -8.16 36.55 -12.00
C ILE A 687 -7.17 35.70 -11.19
N ILE A 688 -6.85 34.51 -11.71
CA ILE A 688 -5.63 33.79 -11.34
C ILE A 688 -4.58 34.14 -12.39
N ALA A 689 -3.39 34.51 -11.94
CA ALA A 689 -2.27 34.87 -12.80
C ALA A 689 -1.01 34.08 -12.39
N ILE A 690 -0.22 33.61 -13.35
CA ILE A 690 0.97 32.81 -13.08
C ILE A 690 2.12 33.32 -13.93
N GLU A 691 3.23 33.62 -13.28
CA GLU A 691 4.51 33.84 -13.94
C GLU A 691 5.33 32.56 -13.83
N GLY A 692 5.61 31.94 -14.96
CA GLY A 692 6.45 30.73 -15.02
C GLY A 692 7.82 31.03 -15.60
N GLN A 693 8.85 30.45 -15.00
CA GLN A 693 10.21 30.46 -15.52
C GLN A 693 10.61 29.07 -15.99
N ARG A 694 11.15 28.99 -17.20
CA ARG A 694 11.62 27.74 -17.79
C ARG A 694 12.94 27.31 -17.17
N ASP A 695 13.07 26.02 -16.88
CA ASP A 695 14.26 25.40 -16.31
C ASP A 695 14.91 24.46 -17.34
N ASP A 696 16.21 24.59 -17.59
CA ASP A 696 17.04 23.70 -18.43
C ASP A 696 16.39 23.15 -19.73
N GLY A 697 15.66 23.99 -20.46
CA GLY A 697 15.04 23.63 -21.74
C GLY A 697 13.74 22.81 -21.63
N ASN A 698 13.17 22.70 -20.44
CA ASN A 698 11.93 22.00 -20.18
C ASN A 698 10.96 22.85 -19.34
N SER A 699 9.67 22.69 -19.55
CA SER A 699 8.65 23.39 -18.77
C SER A 699 7.36 22.59 -18.70
N TYR A 700 6.69 22.66 -17.56
CA TYR A 700 5.33 22.16 -17.38
C TYR A 700 4.62 23.09 -16.41
N LEU A 701 3.36 23.41 -16.68
CA LEU A 701 2.54 24.22 -15.79
C LEU A 701 1.05 23.89 -15.97
N ASP A 702 0.42 23.48 -14.88
CA ASP A 702 -1.04 23.43 -14.73
C ASP A 702 -1.42 23.84 -13.31
N ALA A 703 -2.53 24.56 -13.18
CA ALA A 703 -3.00 25.07 -11.90
C ALA A 703 -4.52 25.13 -11.82
N GLY A 704 -5.04 24.83 -10.63
CA GLY A 704 -6.46 24.93 -10.30
C GLY A 704 -6.67 25.59 -8.95
N LEU A 705 -7.82 26.21 -8.75
CA LEU A 705 -8.24 26.87 -7.52
C LEU A 705 -9.56 26.27 -7.03
N LYS A 706 -9.63 26.00 -5.73
CA LYS A 706 -10.82 25.46 -5.06
C LYS A 706 -11.01 26.07 -3.67
N LYS A 707 -12.21 25.93 -3.14
CA LYS A 707 -12.59 26.34 -1.80
C LYS A 707 -13.04 25.13 -1.00
N LYS A 708 -12.35 24.84 0.10
CA LYS A 708 -12.70 23.81 1.07
C LYS A 708 -13.72 24.41 2.03
N LEU A 709 -14.95 23.92 1.95
CA LEU A 709 -16.07 24.43 2.74
C LEU A 709 -16.11 23.74 4.11
N PRO A 710 -16.50 24.46 5.17
CA PRO A 710 -16.80 23.85 6.46
C PRO A 710 -17.98 22.89 6.30
N PRO A 711 -18.16 21.96 7.25
CA PRO A 711 -19.23 20.99 7.14
C PRO A 711 -20.58 21.72 7.25
N SER A 712 -21.56 21.28 6.45
CA SER A 712 -22.89 21.88 6.50
C SER A 712 -23.52 21.67 7.89
N GLN A 713 -24.21 22.69 8.43
CA GLN A 713 -24.86 22.61 9.74
C GLN A 713 -26.11 21.73 9.76
N LYS A 714 -26.49 21.09 8.65
CA LYS A 714 -27.64 20.19 8.61
C LYS A 714 -27.19 18.76 8.32
N PRO A 715 -27.68 17.78 9.11
CA PRO A 715 -27.43 16.37 8.88
C PRO A 715 -28.06 15.88 7.57
#